data_AF-A0A974UF51-F1
#
_entry.id   AF-A0A974UF51-F1
#
_cell.length_a   1.000
_cell.length_b   1.000
_cell.length_c   1.000
_cell.angle_alpha   90.00
_cell.angle_beta   90.00
_cell.angle_gamma   90.00
#
_symmetry.space_group_name_H-M   'P 1'
#
loop_
_entity.id
_entity.type
_entity.pdbx_description
1 polymer ?
#
loop_
_entity_poly.entity_id
_entity_poly.type
_entity_poly.pdbx_seq_one_letter_code
_entity_poly.pdbx_strand_id
1 'polypeptide(L)'
;MKKMTGHGIKRMLGIILTLCMVLTMVPAMPAYAGEYTDHVIINGQELNSEYKYLVNGVRSKSGVLNGSTCTAELGEEALTLYNYYGGSIMLETRRGDQSRSLTVKLKGNNTITNNSSGLVYGVLVETGKLTITAEEDAKLDISVSSSNNIAKGIDCSSPIGVNITGKARVSIRSLSPNNHPYRIYGIYAKIFRVDENSSLETNLNGGITKGVYAPDSIIIDTTGDVTIKSAGTFSDSQTLITEGLGSGAQLANIGTMTLTVLANATDPVNVHVEDTTKVFARWPYEEDGYRINKYIGCESYRASTNSGSFSPPGYHLAGDIITLTSSPNPYHSDSPYQIFRGWDIDDDDLVILEGASSPIIKFIMPAKDVVINGNWEETFFTKHPEVDGEAVAGKPLAFNWEMHYWNSVTYSQCSLQVYNGTEWERVKWVEAQPGVHTDYFTCDVAGEKTYRLWLQTPYVESYSEEFTVDWGVPPLETHYVLVENGGGSGNYTEGDTVFIHADPAGSGMCFDKWLVEGVDELVFVEGTINSAFAKFTMPNKTVELKPNFTYSPFQTQPVGYTSYTSKDNSTGARYTYGISYEGSLDYACIQVKNGEVWDDISMKEADKAPGFHDLNMPSDTVGTKTFRLYYKIDGVDYYSNEFTINWVLAPNEINYFFVYPDSNNMQPGAAQKVEAYVFGHGDFDPSVNWKVTGNDSENTFIEHRGMYFEPSIEEMVSVGMLVVGEDETAATITITGISNFDSSKFESKTVTIDAPLELNGTVTILGTQNYGEKINVILSDSNNTGSLTYEWSREEDSEVLGSDEIYTIQEDDIGKTLTCEITSNVQTGNISASSGIIGEELVNMYGDVNGDKIIDVVDLISVAKYIAGTYTFSDDQVLVADVNGDAKIDIVDYVLISKYIVGTLPQFPVE
;
A
#
# COMPACT_ATOMS: atom_id res chain seq x y z
N MET A 1 58.14 -34.76 18.01
CA MET A 1 58.11 -34.68 19.48
C MET A 1 59.25 -33.78 19.98
N LYS A 2 58.98 -32.48 20.24
CA LYS A 2 59.63 -31.71 21.32
C LYS A 2 58.92 -30.35 21.52
N LYS A 3 58.09 -30.34 22.57
CA LYS A 3 57.75 -29.24 23.50
C LYS A 3 57.51 -27.83 22.93
N MET A 4 56.23 -27.54 22.71
CA MET A 4 55.67 -26.20 22.89
C MET A 4 56.04 -25.65 24.28
N THR A 5 56.77 -24.54 24.31
CA THR A 5 57.12 -23.82 25.52
C THR A 5 55.94 -22.94 25.96
N GLY A 6 55.66 -22.93 27.27
CA GLY A 6 54.45 -22.38 27.90
C GLY A 6 54.26 -20.86 27.85
N HIS A 7 54.82 -20.17 26.85
CA HIS A 7 54.64 -18.74 26.62
C HIS A 7 53.48 -18.45 25.64
N GLY A 8 53.30 -19.29 24.62
CA GLY A 8 52.22 -19.12 23.63
C GLY A 8 50.82 -19.37 24.20
N ILE A 9 50.66 -20.39 25.05
CA ILE A 9 49.37 -20.70 25.70
C ILE A 9 49.00 -19.62 26.74
N LYS A 10 49.97 -19.01 27.43
CA LYS A 10 49.71 -17.90 28.35
C LYS A 10 49.39 -16.58 27.63
N ARG A 11 49.93 -16.35 26.43
CA ARG A 11 49.55 -15.22 25.58
C ARG A 11 48.17 -15.42 24.96
N MET A 12 47.81 -16.65 24.56
CA MET A 12 46.49 -16.93 23.98
C MET A 12 45.40 -17.00 25.04
N LEU A 13 45.64 -17.59 26.22
CA LEU A 13 44.74 -17.44 27.37
C LEU A 13 44.75 -16.02 27.93
N GLY A 14 45.87 -15.31 27.86
CA GLY A 14 45.99 -13.90 28.23
C GLY A 14 45.11 -13.05 27.32
N ILE A 15 45.22 -13.21 26.00
CA ILE A 15 44.39 -12.51 25.03
C ILE A 15 42.92 -12.93 25.17
N ILE A 16 42.59 -14.19 25.43
CA ILE A 16 41.19 -14.63 25.64
C ILE A 16 40.63 -14.14 26.99
N LEU A 17 41.41 -14.14 28.08
CA LEU A 17 40.98 -13.54 29.36
C LEU A 17 40.92 -12.01 29.28
N THR A 18 41.81 -11.37 28.53
CA THR A 18 41.78 -9.93 28.26
C THR A 18 40.66 -9.59 27.29
N LEU A 19 40.30 -10.45 26.33
CA LEU A 19 39.11 -10.29 25.50
C LEU A 19 37.85 -10.47 26.34
N CYS A 20 37.78 -11.46 27.24
CA CYS A 20 36.64 -11.64 28.15
C CYS A 20 36.55 -10.57 29.26
N MET A 21 37.68 -10.07 29.77
CA MET A 21 37.71 -8.95 30.73
C MET A 21 37.44 -7.61 30.03
N VAL A 22 37.90 -7.40 28.79
CA VAL A 22 37.56 -6.20 28.00
C VAL A 22 36.10 -6.26 27.56
N LEU A 23 35.52 -7.43 27.24
CA LEU A 23 34.07 -7.57 26.96
C LEU A 23 33.18 -7.33 28.19
N THR A 24 33.73 -7.44 29.41
CA THR A 24 33.01 -7.18 30.68
C THR A 24 33.39 -5.85 31.34
N MET A 25 34.39 -5.15 30.80
CA MET A 25 34.87 -3.84 31.24
C MET A 25 34.80 -2.77 30.15
N VAL A 26 34.12 -3.01 29.02
CA VAL A 26 33.55 -1.91 28.24
C VAL A 26 32.62 -1.19 29.21
N PRO A 27 32.92 0.05 29.68
CA PRO A 27 31.84 0.86 30.23
C PRO A 27 30.82 0.90 29.10
N ALA A 28 29.61 0.36 29.30
CA ALA A 28 28.56 0.33 28.29
C ALA A 28 28.69 1.60 27.46
N MET A 29 29.30 1.46 26.27
CA MET A 29 29.36 2.58 25.35
C MET A 29 27.88 2.87 25.14
N PRO A 30 27.41 4.10 25.40
CA PRO A 30 26.01 4.37 25.18
C PRO A 30 25.77 3.94 23.75
N ALA A 31 24.92 2.91 23.57
CA ALA A 31 24.28 2.64 22.29
C ALA A 31 23.92 4.03 21.76
N TYR A 32 24.34 4.36 20.55
CA TYR A 32 24.14 5.68 19.98
C TYR A 32 22.66 6.02 20.17
N ALA A 33 22.37 6.87 21.16
CA ALA A 33 21.04 7.09 21.68
C ALA A 33 20.41 8.18 20.81
N GLY A 34 20.08 7.80 19.60
CA GLY A 34 19.14 8.48 18.72
C GLY A 34 18.56 7.35 17.90
N GLU A 35 17.34 6.92 18.18
CA GLU A 35 16.25 7.34 17.30
C GLU A 35 14.87 7.08 17.91
N TYR A 36 14.75 6.56 19.13
CA TYR A 36 13.44 6.22 19.68
C TYR A 36 12.74 7.42 20.32
N THR A 37 11.45 7.55 20.06
CA THR A 37 10.66 8.59 20.73
C THR A 37 10.58 8.36 22.24
N ASP A 38 10.73 9.44 23.00
CA ASP A 38 10.51 9.47 24.45
C ASP A 38 9.06 9.78 24.83
N HIS A 39 8.20 10.01 23.83
CA HIS A 39 6.79 10.26 24.01
C HIS A 39 5.93 9.69 22.88
N VAL A 40 4.67 9.39 23.18
CA VAL A 40 3.69 9.01 22.18
C VAL A 40 2.29 9.37 22.68
N ILE A 41 1.45 9.90 21.81
CA ILE A 41 0.05 10.15 22.12
C ILE A 41 -0.73 8.91 21.73
N ILE A 42 -1.31 8.22 22.70
CA ILE A 42 -2.17 7.05 22.49
C ILE A 42 -3.53 7.30 23.13
N ASN A 43 -4.61 7.14 22.36
CA ASN A 43 -5.96 7.44 22.82
C ASN A 43 -6.11 8.89 23.37
N GLY A 44 -5.40 9.85 22.77
CA GLY A 44 -5.34 11.24 23.26
C GLY A 44 -4.59 11.43 24.58
N GLN A 45 -3.94 10.40 25.12
CA GLN A 45 -3.10 10.45 26.31
C GLN A 45 -1.63 10.43 25.92
N GLU A 46 -0.87 11.44 26.34
CA GLU A 46 0.58 11.43 26.16
C GLU A 46 1.24 10.49 27.18
N LEU A 47 1.86 9.43 26.68
CA LEU A 47 2.83 8.62 27.41
C LEU A 47 4.22 9.21 27.21
N ASN A 48 5.02 9.20 28.27
CA ASN A 48 6.40 9.67 28.27
C ASN A 48 7.19 9.03 29.41
N SER A 49 8.42 9.48 29.64
CA SER A 49 9.31 8.96 30.70
C SER A 49 8.72 9.00 32.12
N GLU A 50 7.78 9.91 32.42
CA GLU A 50 7.10 10.01 33.71
C GLU A 50 5.82 9.15 33.76
N TYR A 51 5.02 9.17 32.70
CA TYR A 51 3.77 8.41 32.58
C TYR A 51 3.91 7.36 31.48
N LYS A 52 4.58 6.26 31.78
CA LYS A 52 4.94 5.23 30.79
C LYS A 52 3.79 4.30 30.40
N TYR A 53 2.71 4.22 31.20
CA TYR A 53 1.69 3.20 31.05
C TYR A 53 0.34 3.78 30.68
N LEU A 54 -0.44 3.04 29.89
CA LEU A 54 -1.86 3.31 29.68
C LEU A 54 -2.69 2.30 30.48
N VAL A 55 -3.27 2.74 31.59
CA VAL A 55 -4.08 1.92 32.50
C VAL A 55 -5.52 2.39 32.47
N ASN A 56 -6.45 1.50 32.11
CA ASN A 56 -7.87 1.80 31.91
C ASN A 56 -8.10 2.98 30.94
N GLY A 57 -7.28 3.07 29.89
CA GLY A 57 -7.36 4.13 28.88
C GLY A 57 -6.80 5.49 29.32
N VAL A 58 -6.18 5.59 30.50
CA VAL A 58 -5.61 6.84 31.05
C VAL A 58 -4.12 6.66 31.31
N ARG A 59 -3.32 7.71 31.08
CA ARG A 59 -1.87 7.66 31.35
C ARG A 59 -1.60 7.46 32.85
N SER A 60 -0.63 6.62 33.18
CA SER A 60 -0.25 6.24 34.54
C SER A 60 1.27 6.14 34.69
N LYS A 61 1.75 6.43 35.90
CA LYS A 61 3.16 6.27 36.29
C LYS A 61 3.53 4.81 36.52
N SER A 62 2.57 3.98 36.89
CA SER A 62 2.75 2.55 37.14
C SER A 62 1.62 1.73 36.52
N GLY A 63 1.99 0.55 36.02
CA GLY A 63 1.10 -0.43 35.41
C GLY A 63 1.86 -1.73 35.22
N VAL A 64 1.13 -2.83 35.07
CA VAL A 64 1.70 -4.12 34.66
C VAL A 64 1.00 -4.52 33.38
N LEU A 65 1.73 -4.50 32.26
CA LEU A 65 1.17 -4.79 30.93
C LEU A 65 0.53 -6.18 30.91
N ASN A 66 -0.80 -6.23 30.81
CA ASN A 66 -1.58 -7.47 30.97
C ASN A 66 -2.89 -7.50 30.16
N GLY A 67 -3.17 -6.46 29.36
CA GLY A 67 -4.29 -6.38 28.44
C GLY A 67 -5.68 -6.17 29.05
N SER A 68 -5.91 -6.43 30.33
CA SER A 68 -7.22 -6.20 30.97
C SER A 68 -7.36 -4.82 31.61
N THR A 69 -6.24 -4.27 32.09
CA THR A 69 -6.20 -2.94 32.69
C THR A 69 -5.09 -2.10 32.07
N CYS A 70 -3.86 -2.63 31.99
CA CYS A 70 -2.75 -1.95 31.34
C CYS A 70 -2.57 -2.50 29.92
N THR A 71 -2.82 -1.65 28.93
CA THR A 71 -2.89 -2.05 27.51
C THR A 71 -1.76 -1.50 26.65
N ALA A 72 -1.01 -0.52 27.15
CA ALA A 72 0.18 0.00 26.49
C ALA A 72 1.26 0.39 27.50
N GLU A 73 2.51 0.21 27.11
CA GLU A 73 3.69 0.63 27.86
C GLU A 73 4.72 1.24 26.89
N LEU A 74 5.16 2.47 27.18
CA LEU A 74 6.28 3.10 26.51
C LEU A 74 7.59 2.71 27.24
N GLY A 75 8.32 1.77 26.64
CA GLY A 75 9.66 1.38 27.07
C GLY A 75 10.73 2.35 26.56
N GLU A 76 12.00 1.99 26.73
CA GLU A 76 13.13 2.81 26.28
C GLU A 76 13.28 2.85 24.74
N GLU A 77 12.82 1.80 24.05
CA GLU A 77 13.01 1.64 22.59
C GLU A 77 11.71 1.42 21.82
N ALA A 78 10.59 1.13 22.51
CA ALA A 78 9.36 0.78 21.82
C ALA A 78 8.11 1.04 22.67
N LEU A 79 7.02 1.37 21.98
CA LEU A 79 5.67 1.27 22.51
C LEU A 79 5.22 -0.20 22.39
N THR A 80 5.01 -0.87 23.52
CA THR A 80 4.44 -2.22 23.53
C THR A 80 2.94 -2.16 23.76
N LEU A 81 2.16 -2.75 22.85
CA LEU A 81 0.72 -2.89 22.97
C LEU A 81 0.36 -4.31 23.39
N TYR A 82 -0.59 -4.46 24.31
CA TYR A 82 -1.14 -5.74 24.72
C TYR A 82 -2.65 -5.63 24.79
N ASN A 83 -3.36 -6.30 23.87
CA ASN A 83 -4.83 -6.28 23.78
C ASN A 83 -5.41 -4.85 23.85
N TYR A 84 -4.73 -3.88 23.24
CA TYR A 84 -5.14 -2.50 23.24
C TYR A 84 -6.44 -2.31 22.47
N TYR A 85 -7.39 -1.56 23.03
CA TYR A 85 -8.61 -1.15 22.34
C TYR A 85 -8.84 0.34 22.63
N GLY A 86 -8.72 1.18 21.60
CA GLY A 86 -8.86 2.63 21.78
C GLY A 86 -8.69 3.44 20.50
N GLY A 87 -8.46 4.75 20.67
CA GLY A 87 -8.23 5.69 19.58
C GLY A 87 -6.81 5.64 19.01
N SER A 88 -6.47 6.66 18.23
CA SER A 88 -5.23 6.74 17.45
C SER A 88 -3.95 6.64 18.28
N ILE A 89 -2.87 6.26 17.59
CA ILE A 89 -1.49 6.41 18.05
C ILE A 89 -0.84 7.51 17.21
N MET A 90 -0.28 8.52 17.85
CA MET A 90 0.26 9.69 17.17
C MET A 90 1.62 10.05 17.75
N LEU A 91 2.60 10.21 16.87
CA LEU A 91 3.86 10.88 17.13
C LEU A 91 3.85 12.20 16.36
N GLU A 92 3.37 13.25 17.03
CA GLU A 92 3.28 14.61 16.49
C GLU A 92 4.60 15.35 16.71
N THR A 93 5.00 16.17 15.75
CA THR A 93 6.26 16.92 15.81
C THR A 93 6.15 18.02 16.84
N ARG A 94 6.99 17.99 17.88
CA ARG A 94 7.11 19.11 18.83
C ARG A 94 8.08 20.15 18.28
N ARG A 95 7.89 21.40 18.68
CA ARG A 95 8.81 22.49 18.35
C ARG A 95 10.19 22.18 18.92
N GLY A 96 11.15 21.82 18.05
CA GLY A 96 12.52 21.46 18.41
C GLY A 96 12.78 19.95 18.60
N ASP A 97 11.83 19.08 18.25
CA ASP A 97 12.06 17.63 18.28
C ASP A 97 13.01 17.20 17.14
N GLN A 98 13.97 16.33 17.46
CA GLN A 98 14.79 15.67 16.44
C GLN A 98 13.96 14.59 15.72
N SER A 99 14.40 14.15 14.53
CA SER A 99 13.71 13.09 13.78
C SER A 99 13.72 11.75 14.53
N ARG A 100 12.73 11.51 15.40
CA ARG A 100 12.61 10.29 16.21
C ARG A 100 11.64 9.30 15.58
N SER A 101 12.08 8.06 15.44
CA SER A 101 11.34 6.89 14.97
C SER A 101 10.44 6.31 16.08
N LEU A 102 9.34 5.69 15.67
CA LEU A 102 8.42 4.96 16.54
C LEU A 102 8.48 3.47 16.22
N THR A 103 8.82 2.65 17.22
CA THR A 103 8.66 1.19 17.15
C THR A 103 7.45 0.77 17.97
N VAL A 104 6.52 0.04 17.34
CA VAL A 104 5.34 -0.54 17.98
C VAL A 104 5.51 -2.06 18.05
N LYS A 105 5.63 -2.60 19.27
CA LYS A 105 5.69 -4.05 19.54
C LYS A 105 4.30 -4.56 19.89
N LEU A 106 3.80 -5.54 19.13
CA LEU A 106 2.46 -6.08 19.31
C LEU A 106 2.47 -7.36 20.17
N LYS A 107 1.53 -7.43 21.12
CA LYS A 107 1.15 -8.64 21.84
C LYS A 107 -0.37 -8.79 21.82
N GLY A 108 -0.86 -10.01 21.58
CA GLY A 108 -2.29 -10.29 21.49
C GLY A 108 -3.01 -9.51 20.37
N ASN A 109 -4.28 -9.16 20.60
CA ASN A 109 -5.16 -8.55 19.60
C ASN A 109 -5.41 -7.07 19.90
N ASN A 110 -4.78 -6.19 19.12
CA ASN A 110 -4.85 -4.75 19.31
C ASN A 110 -5.79 -4.12 18.27
N THR A 111 -6.57 -3.12 18.66
CA THR A 111 -7.58 -2.47 17.83
C THR A 111 -7.53 -0.95 18.03
N ILE A 112 -7.39 -0.22 16.92
CA ILE A 112 -7.55 1.23 16.84
C ILE A 112 -8.85 1.53 16.12
N THR A 113 -9.71 2.34 16.73
CA THR A 113 -10.94 2.87 16.09
C THR A 113 -10.96 4.38 16.19
N ASN A 114 -11.04 5.08 15.05
CA ASN A 114 -11.16 6.53 15.01
C ASN A 114 -12.12 6.98 13.90
N ASN A 115 -13.28 7.49 14.30
CA ASN A 115 -14.35 7.90 13.38
C ASN A 115 -14.73 9.36 13.67
N SER A 116 -14.69 10.22 12.64
CA SER A 116 -14.98 11.66 12.76
C SER A 116 -15.53 12.22 11.45
N SER A 117 -16.00 13.46 11.45
CA SER A 117 -16.28 14.20 10.21
C SER A 117 -15.04 14.90 9.63
N GLY A 118 -13.99 15.05 10.44
CA GLY A 118 -12.71 15.68 10.07
C GLY A 118 -11.66 14.68 9.56
N LEU A 119 -10.42 15.17 9.44
CA LEU A 119 -9.24 14.36 9.11
C LEU A 119 -8.99 13.32 10.22
N VAL A 120 -8.87 12.04 9.85
CA VAL A 120 -8.66 10.95 10.81
C VAL A 120 -7.46 10.09 10.45
N TYR A 121 -6.77 9.66 11.51
CA TYR A 121 -5.62 8.77 11.46
C TYR A 121 -5.82 7.57 12.38
N GLY A 122 -5.36 6.40 11.98
CA GLY A 122 -5.19 5.27 12.89
C GLY A 122 -3.85 5.40 13.60
N VAL A 123 -2.78 5.40 12.82
CA VAL A 123 -1.42 5.72 13.26
C VAL A 123 -0.91 6.93 12.48
N LEU A 124 -0.47 7.96 13.17
CA LEU A 124 0.19 9.14 12.58
C LEU A 124 1.62 9.21 13.13
N VAL A 125 2.60 9.29 12.25
CA VAL A 125 3.99 9.56 12.61
C VAL A 125 4.46 10.71 11.72
N GLU A 126 4.71 11.87 12.32
CA GLU A 126 5.12 13.07 11.57
C GLU A 126 6.64 13.19 11.42
N THR A 127 7.40 12.38 12.17
CA THR A 127 8.86 12.42 12.29
C THR A 127 9.43 11.00 12.41
N GLY A 128 10.62 10.73 11.82
CA GLY A 128 11.32 9.44 11.92
C GLY A 128 10.55 8.21 11.38
N LYS A 129 11.15 7.02 11.38
CA LYS A 129 10.51 5.83 10.76
C LYS A 129 9.45 5.20 11.66
N LEU A 130 8.43 4.58 11.08
CA LEU A 130 7.49 3.71 11.81
C LEU A 130 7.87 2.24 11.58
N THR A 131 8.13 1.51 12.67
CA THR A 131 8.30 0.04 12.64
C THR A 131 7.20 -0.63 13.45
N ILE A 132 6.49 -1.57 12.84
CA ILE A 132 5.51 -2.42 13.53
C ILE A 132 6.04 -3.86 13.52
N THR A 133 6.19 -4.47 14.71
CA THR A 133 6.78 -5.80 14.85
C THR A 133 6.08 -6.63 15.93
N ALA A 134 6.23 -7.95 15.85
CA ALA A 134 5.78 -8.90 16.85
C ALA A 134 6.70 -10.12 16.90
N GLU A 135 6.98 -10.62 18.11
CA GLU A 135 7.72 -11.87 18.32
C GLU A 135 6.81 -13.11 18.28
N GLU A 136 5.50 -12.90 18.50
CA GLU A 136 4.43 -13.90 18.47
C GLU A 136 3.36 -13.50 17.43
N ASP A 137 2.44 -14.41 17.09
CA ASP A 137 1.28 -14.07 16.25
C ASP A 137 0.41 -13.04 16.99
N ALA A 138 0.63 -11.77 16.67
CA ALA A 138 -0.07 -10.64 17.27
C ALA A 138 -0.62 -9.72 16.19
N LYS A 139 -1.79 -9.15 16.45
CA LYS A 139 -2.58 -8.41 15.48
C LYS A 139 -2.73 -6.94 15.86
N LEU A 140 -2.75 -6.07 14.85
CA LEU A 140 -3.19 -4.70 14.93
C LEU A 140 -4.28 -4.45 13.88
N ASP A 141 -5.52 -4.31 14.33
CA ASP A 141 -6.67 -3.90 13.53
C ASP A 141 -6.86 -2.39 13.61
N ILE A 142 -6.77 -1.69 12.49
CA ILE A 142 -6.98 -0.25 12.39
C ILE A 142 -8.27 -0.02 11.62
N SER A 143 -9.26 0.60 12.25
CA SER A 143 -10.51 1.00 11.60
C SER A 143 -10.70 2.50 11.71
N VAL A 144 -10.63 3.19 10.58
CA VAL A 144 -10.82 4.64 10.50
C VAL A 144 -11.93 5.00 9.52
N SER A 145 -12.73 6.01 9.87
CA SER A 145 -13.81 6.48 9.01
C SER A 145 -13.93 8.00 9.07
N SER A 146 -13.98 8.64 7.90
CA SER A 146 -14.27 10.07 7.80
C SER A 146 -15.47 10.32 6.90
N SER A 147 -16.50 10.99 7.44
CA SER A 147 -17.70 11.30 6.66
C SER A 147 -17.50 12.44 5.65
N ASN A 148 -16.61 13.40 5.95
CA ASN A 148 -16.43 14.63 5.17
C ASN A 148 -14.94 15.04 4.97
N ASN A 149 -13.98 14.14 5.17
CA ASN A 149 -12.55 14.44 4.96
C ASN A 149 -11.75 13.17 4.61
N ILE A 150 -10.42 13.29 4.58
CA ILE A 150 -9.46 12.20 4.37
C ILE A 150 -9.47 11.27 5.59
N ALA A 151 -9.45 9.96 5.32
CA ALA A 151 -9.18 8.93 6.31
C ALA A 151 -7.91 8.17 5.92
N LYS A 152 -6.94 8.09 6.85
CA LYS A 152 -5.70 7.33 6.66
C LYS A 152 -5.54 6.29 7.75
N GLY A 153 -5.34 5.03 7.38
CA GLY A 153 -5.02 3.98 8.34
C GLY A 153 -3.68 4.26 9.02
N ILE A 154 -2.62 4.32 8.22
CA ILE A 154 -1.27 4.72 8.64
C ILE A 154 -0.83 5.91 7.79
N ASP A 155 -0.47 7.00 8.45
CA ASP A 155 0.12 8.19 7.83
C ASP A 155 1.54 8.43 8.31
N CYS A 156 2.46 8.37 7.36
CA CYS A 156 3.89 8.56 7.48
C CYS A 156 4.37 9.37 6.27
N SER A 157 3.56 10.32 5.76
CA SER A 157 3.92 11.14 4.59
C SER A 157 5.05 12.15 4.84
N SER A 158 5.25 12.54 6.10
CA SER A 158 6.31 13.45 6.56
C SER A 158 7.57 12.76 7.11
N PRO A 159 7.57 11.46 7.43
CA PRO A 159 8.81 10.69 7.63
C PRO A 159 9.29 9.80 6.47
N ILE A 160 10.47 9.18 6.68
CA ILE A 160 11.26 8.41 5.70
C ILE A 160 10.59 7.09 5.28
N GLY A 161 9.78 6.42 6.13
CA GLY A 161 9.08 5.20 5.72
C GLY A 161 8.40 4.37 6.82
N VAL A 162 7.67 3.34 6.39
CA VAL A 162 6.96 2.36 7.21
C VAL A 162 7.55 0.97 6.99
N ASN A 163 7.87 0.26 8.07
CA ASN A 163 8.31 -1.14 8.04
C ASN A 163 7.38 -2.03 8.89
N ILE A 164 6.87 -3.13 8.32
CA ILE A 164 6.13 -4.16 9.05
C ILE A 164 6.97 -5.45 8.99
N THR A 165 7.32 -6.02 10.15
CA THR A 165 8.31 -7.11 10.25
C THR A 165 7.98 -8.10 11.37
N GLY A 166 8.78 -9.15 11.55
CA GLY A 166 8.52 -10.20 12.53
C GLY A 166 7.31 -11.06 12.17
N LYS A 167 6.44 -11.30 13.16
CA LYS A 167 5.15 -12.01 13.03
C LYS A 167 3.94 -11.09 13.12
N ALA A 168 4.13 -9.78 12.91
CA ALA A 168 3.06 -8.80 13.04
C ALA A 168 1.99 -9.00 11.95
N ARG A 169 0.71 -8.96 12.33
CA ARG A 169 -0.43 -8.97 11.41
C ARG A 169 -1.15 -7.63 11.47
N VAL A 170 -1.02 -6.81 10.43
CA VAL A 170 -1.64 -5.48 10.37
C VAL A 170 -2.82 -5.52 9.41
N SER A 171 -4.00 -5.12 9.90
CA SER A 171 -5.23 -5.03 9.13
C SER A 171 -5.74 -3.60 9.18
N ILE A 172 -6.02 -3.00 8.03
CA ILE A 172 -6.40 -1.61 7.90
C ILE A 172 -7.71 -1.51 7.13
N ARG A 173 -8.71 -0.95 7.79
CA ARG A 173 -9.99 -0.57 7.19
C ARG A 173 -10.12 0.94 7.21
N SER A 174 -10.19 1.57 6.03
CA SER A 174 -10.40 3.02 5.92
C SER A 174 -11.61 3.30 5.04
N LEU A 175 -12.56 4.06 5.60
CA LEU A 175 -13.88 4.27 4.98
C LEU A 175 -14.19 5.75 4.79
N SER A 176 -14.86 6.07 3.70
CA SER A 176 -15.62 7.31 3.51
C SER A 176 -17.09 6.98 3.25
N PRO A 177 -17.95 7.00 4.28
CA PRO A 177 -19.35 6.55 4.18
C PRO A 177 -20.19 7.28 3.12
N ASN A 178 -19.78 8.51 2.76
CA ASN A 178 -20.51 9.38 1.84
C ASN A 178 -19.90 9.40 0.43
N ASN A 179 -18.90 8.56 0.13
CA ASN A 179 -18.24 8.51 -1.18
C ASN A 179 -17.75 9.88 -1.70
N HIS A 180 -17.25 10.72 -0.79
CA HIS A 180 -16.75 12.05 -1.14
C HIS A 180 -15.44 11.94 -1.95
N PRO A 181 -15.08 12.90 -2.84
CA PRO A 181 -13.84 12.89 -3.64
C PRO A 181 -12.52 12.97 -2.84
N TYR A 182 -12.56 12.85 -1.51
CA TYR A 182 -11.34 12.87 -0.70
C TYR A 182 -10.57 11.56 -0.82
N ARG A 183 -9.24 11.68 -0.71
CA ARG A 183 -8.33 10.53 -0.80
C ARG A 183 -8.38 9.73 0.50
N ILE A 184 -8.58 8.43 0.38
CA ILE A 184 -8.59 7.46 1.47
C ILE A 184 -7.37 6.57 1.32
N TYR A 185 -6.59 6.42 2.38
CA TYR A 185 -5.34 5.68 2.35
C TYR A 185 -5.35 4.52 3.34
N GLY A 186 -4.90 3.35 2.90
CA GLY A 186 -4.51 2.29 3.83
C GLY A 186 -3.21 2.69 4.51
N ILE A 187 -2.15 2.83 3.70
CA ILE A 187 -0.83 3.31 4.11
C ILE A 187 -0.40 4.45 3.19
N TYR A 188 -0.01 5.58 3.77
CA TYR A 188 0.69 6.65 3.07
C TYR A 188 2.08 6.82 3.71
N ALA A 189 3.13 6.49 2.97
CA ALA A 189 4.52 6.70 3.37
C ALA A 189 5.36 7.24 2.20
N LYS A 190 6.62 7.60 2.42
CA LYS A 190 7.60 7.78 1.33
C LYS A 190 8.13 6.43 0.83
N ILE A 191 8.59 5.61 1.78
CA ILE A 191 9.04 4.22 1.57
C ILE A 191 8.13 3.28 2.37
N PHE A 192 7.73 2.16 1.78
CA PHE A 192 7.00 1.10 2.47
C PHE A 192 7.72 -0.24 2.31
N ARG A 193 7.88 -0.97 3.43
CA ARG A 193 8.43 -2.32 3.46
C ARG A 193 7.57 -3.24 4.34
N VAL A 194 7.36 -4.46 3.86
CA VAL A 194 6.83 -5.57 4.65
C VAL A 194 7.75 -6.78 4.45
N ASP A 195 8.22 -7.40 5.53
CA ASP A 195 9.17 -8.51 5.44
C ASP A 195 8.99 -9.62 6.50
N GLU A 196 9.86 -10.63 6.43
CA GLU A 196 9.90 -11.81 7.31
C GLU A 196 8.62 -12.67 7.24
N ASN A 197 7.86 -12.79 8.34
CA ASN A 197 6.60 -13.56 8.43
C ASN A 197 5.40 -12.63 8.68
N SER A 198 5.55 -11.34 8.40
CA SER A 198 4.52 -10.35 8.70
C SER A 198 3.44 -10.32 7.63
N SER A 199 2.20 -9.97 8.01
CA SER A 199 1.04 -9.94 7.11
C SER A 199 0.42 -8.55 7.06
N LEU A 200 -0.07 -8.16 5.89
CA LEU A 200 -0.77 -6.89 5.67
C LEU A 200 -2.13 -7.15 5.01
N GLU A 201 -3.20 -6.64 5.60
CA GLU A 201 -4.50 -6.51 4.96
C GLU A 201 -4.91 -5.04 4.88
N THR A 202 -5.36 -4.58 3.71
CA THR A 202 -6.04 -3.28 3.57
C THR A 202 -7.39 -3.49 2.91
N ASN A 203 -8.41 -2.77 3.40
CA ASN A 203 -9.77 -2.78 2.88
C ASN A 203 -10.33 -1.36 2.89
N LEU A 204 -10.27 -0.71 1.74
CA LEU A 204 -10.63 0.68 1.57
C LEU A 204 -11.92 0.83 0.77
N ASN A 205 -12.79 1.73 1.21
CA ASN A 205 -14.00 2.10 0.48
C ASN A 205 -14.23 3.62 0.57
N GLY A 206 -14.32 4.31 -0.57
CA GLY A 206 -14.60 5.74 -0.66
C GLY A 206 -14.55 6.26 -2.09
N GLY A 207 -14.46 7.58 -2.28
CA GLY A 207 -14.39 8.19 -3.62
C GLY A 207 -13.05 7.94 -4.33
N ILE A 208 -11.93 8.34 -3.72
CA ILE A 208 -10.56 8.10 -4.21
C ILE A 208 -9.82 7.24 -3.19
N THR A 209 -9.36 6.05 -3.59
CA THR A 209 -8.75 5.09 -2.65
C THR A 209 -7.34 4.69 -3.08
N LYS A 210 -6.42 4.63 -2.11
CA LYS A 210 -5.02 4.21 -2.28
C LYS A 210 -4.64 3.19 -1.20
N GLY A 211 -4.52 1.92 -1.59
CA GLY A 211 -4.17 0.80 -0.70
C GLY A 211 -2.86 1.05 0.05
N VAL A 212 -1.76 0.97 -0.68
CA VAL A 212 -0.41 1.32 -0.23
C VAL A 212 0.17 2.34 -1.19
N TYR A 213 0.32 3.57 -0.72
CA TYR A 213 0.90 4.67 -1.47
C TYR A 213 2.26 5.04 -0.87
N ALA A 214 3.33 4.65 -1.56
CA ALA A 214 4.70 5.01 -1.25
C ALA A 214 5.43 5.36 -2.56
N PRO A 215 5.61 6.66 -2.88
CA PRO A 215 6.11 7.11 -4.18
C PRO A 215 7.61 6.85 -4.38
N ASP A 216 8.39 6.69 -3.31
CA ASP A 216 9.85 6.51 -3.42
C ASP A 216 10.20 5.03 -3.58
N SER A 217 9.62 4.15 -2.77
CA SER A 217 9.85 2.70 -2.85
C SER A 217 8.79 1.87 -2.14
N ILE A 218 8.42 0.74 -2.74
CA ILE A 218 7.59 -0.31 -2.15
C ILE A 218 8.37 -1.62 -2.22
N ILE A 219 8.60 -2.27 -1.08
CA ILE A 219 9.29 -3.57 -0.97
C ILE A 219 8.37 -4.54 -0.22
N ILE A 220 7.99 -5.63 -0.88
CA ILE A 220 7.23 -6.73 -0.27
C ILE A 220 8.14 -7.96 -0.30
N ASP A 221 8.67 -8.33 0.87
CA ASP A 221 9.65 -9.42 1.06
C ASP A 221 9.24 -10.32 2.24
N THR A 222 8.00 -10.83 2.23
CA THR A 222 7.38 -11.53 3.37
C THR A 222 6.74 -12.85 2.99
N THR A 223 6.90 -13.86 3.83
CA THR A 223 6.19 -15.15 3.71
C THR A 223 4.75 -15.10 4.25
N GLY A 224 4.36 -14.00 4.91
CA GLY A 224 2.99 -13.77 5.35
C GLY A 224 2.06 -13.30 4.23
N ASP A 225 0.75 -13.36 4.47
CA ASP A 225 -0.25 -12.97 3.47
C ASP A 225 -0.33 -11.45 3.32
N VAL A 226 -0.40 -10.98 2.06
CA VAL A 226 -0.58 -9.58 1.71
C VAL A 226 -1.86 -9.41 0.87
N THR A 227 -2.88 -8.82 1.47
CA THR A 227 -4.17 -8.54 0.83
C THR A 227 -4.38 -7.04 0.72
N ILE A 228 -4.56 -6.53 -0.49
CA ILE A 228 -4.81 -5.10 -0.74
C ILE A 228 -6.11 -4.96 -1.51
N LYS A 229 -7.15 -4.49 -0.82
CA LYS A 229 -8.48 -4.22 -1.39
C LYS A 229 -8.74 -2.72 -1.38
N SER A 230 -8.90 -2.15 -2.56
CA SER A 230 -9.14 -0.73 -2.77
C SER A 230 -10.36 -0.57 -3.66
N ALA A 231 -11.45 -0.01 -3.11
CA ALA A 231 -12.70 0.21 -3.84
C ALA A 231 -13.01 1.70 -3.93
N GLY A 232 -13.02 2.24 -5.15
CA GLY A 232 -13.45 3.60 -5.46
C GLY A 232 -14.85 3.60 -6.03
N THR A 233 -15.78 4.35 -5.43
CA THR A 233 -17.14 4.52 -5.97
C THR A 233 -17.46 6.01 -6.04
N PHE A 234 -17.58 6.55 -7.26
CA PHE A 234 -17.93 7.96 -7.49
C PHE A 234 -18.91 8.10 -8.67
N SER A 235 -20.06 8.74 -8.44
CA SER A 235 -21.21 8.73 -9.37
C SER A 235 -21.00 9.53 -10.65
N ASP A 236 -20.06 10.50 -10.67
CA ASP A 236 -20.03 11.51 -11.72
C ASP A 236 -18.68 11.54 -12.44
N SER A 237 -18.61 10.88 -13.62
CA SER A 237 -17.73 11.04 -14.81
C SER A 237 -16.29 11.63 -14.74
N GLN A 238 -15.68 11.83 -13.57
CA GLN A 238 -14.28 12.24 -13.41
C GLN A 238 -13.38 11.03 -13.14
N THR A 239 -12.13 11.16 -13.55
CA THR A 239 -11.08 10.13 -13.50
C THR A 239 -10.98 9.49 -12.12
N LEU A 240 -11.52 8.27 -11.98
CA LEU A 240 -11.35 7.44 -10.80
C LEU A 240 -9.88 7.04 -10.69
N ILE A 241 -9.19 7.48 -9.62
CA ILE A 241 -7.85 7.00 -9.30
C ILE A 241 -8.00 6.05 -8.11
N THR A 242 -8.30 4.80 -8.41
CA THR A 242 -8.18 3.72 -7.44
C THR A 242 -6.84 3.05 -7.64
N GLU A 243 -5.97 3.17 -6.64
CA GLU A 243 -4.67 2.51 -6.61
C GLU A 243 -4.69 1.43 -5.52
N GLY A 244 -4.26 0.22 -5.86
CA GLY A 244 -3.97 -0.81 -4.88
C GLY A 244 -2.56 -0.65 -4.34
N LEU A 245 -1.56 -0.84 -5.20
CA LEU A 245 -0.14 -0.59 -4.93
C LEU A 245 0.38 0.55 -5.81
N GLY A 246 1.20 1.43 -5.22
CA GLY A 246 1.98 2.41 -5.97
C GLY A 246 2.92 1.78 -7.01
N SER A 247 3.37 2.58 -7.97
CA SER A 247 4.28 2.12 -9.03
C SER A 247 5.65 1.70 -8.49
N GLY A 248 6.29 0.71 -9.12
CA GLY A 248 7.68 0.34 -8.82
C GLY A 248 7.86 -0.64 -7.65
N ALA A 249 6.80 -1.34 -7.23
CA ALA A 249 6.87 -2.33 -6.16
C ALA A 249 7.82 -3.49 -6.49
N GLN A 250 8.76 -3.75 -5.58
CA GLN A 250 9.65 -4.91 -5.59
C GLN A 250 9.01 -6.04 -4.79
N LEU A 251 8.88 -7.22 -5.40
CA LEU A 251 8.22 -8.38 -4.82
C LEU A 251 9.23 -9.53 -4.66
N ALA A 252 9.37 -10.08 -3.45
CA ALA A 252 10.23 -11.20 -3.10
C ALA A 252 9.57 -12.06 -1.99
N ASN A 253 9.86 -13.36 -1.95
CA ASN A 253 9.46 -14.29 -0.89
C ASN A 253 7.98 -14.28 -0.46
N ILE A 254 7.07 -13.85 -1.34
CA ILE A 254 5.63 -13.66 -1.05
C ILE A 254 4.94 -14.98 -0.72
N GLY A 255 4.24 -15.03 0.42
CA GLY A 255 3.35 -16.14 0.79
C GLY A 255 2.12 -16.22 -0.11
N THR A 256 1.08 -15.46 0.22
CA THR A 256 -0.08 -15.24 -0.65
C THR A 256 -0.26 -13.75 -0.90
N MET A 257 -0.50 -13.34 -2.14
CA MET A 257 -0.83 -11.95 -2.46
C MET A 257 -2.17 -11.84 -3.19
N THR A 258 -3.07 -11.03 -2.65
CA THR A 258 -4.35 -10.71 -3.27
C THR A 258 -4.45 -9.21 -3.50
N LEU A 259 -4.58 -8.80 -4.75
CA LEU A 259 -4.85 -7.41 -5.13
C LEU A 259 -6.25 -7.31 -5.73
N THR A 260 -7.12 -6.51 -5.10
CA THR A 260 -8.46 -6.21 -5.61
C THR A 260 -8.62 -4.70 -5.75
N VAL A 261 -8.79 -4.23 -6.98
CA VAL A 261 -9.06 -2.83 -7.30
C VAL A 261 -10.43 -2.73 -7.97
N LEU A 262 -11.36 -2.01 -7.35
CA LEU A 262 -12.72 -1.81 -7.87
C LEU A 262 -12.91 -0.34 -8.25
N ALA A 263 -13.15 -0.07 -9.52
CA ALA A 263 -13.61 1.22 -10.06
C ALA A 263 -14.99 1.00 -10.72
N ASN A 264 -15.91 1.96 -10.64
CA ASN A 264 -17.34 1.77 -10.95
C ASN A 264 -17.70 0.92 -12.20
N ALA A 265 -18.55 -0.08 -11.94
CA ALA A 265 -19.35 -0.92 -12.84
C ALA A 265 -18.67 -2.09 -13.60
N THR A 266 -19.05 -3.30 -13.16
CA THR A 266 -19.17 -4.59 -13.87
C THR A 266 -18.05 -5.63 -13.93
N ASP A 267 -16.76 -5.34 -13.70
CA ASP A 267 -15.76 -6.43 -13.64
C ASP A 267 -14.62 -6.20 -12.62
N PRO A 268 -14.46 -7.07 -11.61
CA PRO A 268 -13.29 -7.04 -10.72
C PRO A 268 -12.04 -7.54 -11.45
N VAL A 269 -10.95 -6.77 -11.43
CA VAL A 269 -9.62 -7.30 -11.79
C VAL A 269 -9.03 -7.96 -10.54
N ASN A 270 -9.20 -9.28 -10.43
CA ASN A 270 -8.52 -10.09 -9.41
C ASN A 270 -7.17 -10.55 -9.98
N VAL A 271 -6.07 -10.12 -9.37
CA VAL A 271 -4.73 -10.62 -9.71
C VAL A 271 -4.27 -11.52 -8.56
N HIS A 272 -4.19 -12.83 -8.84
CA HIS A 272 -3.60 -13.84 -7.96
C HIS A 272 -2.24 -14.23 -8.53
N VAL A 273 -1.17 -14.11 -7.74
CA VAL A 273 0.22 -14.35 -8.18
C VAL A 273 0.78 -15.52 -7.39
N GLU A 274 1.00 -16.66 -8.05
CA GLU A 274 1.55 -17.88 -7.41
C GLU A 274 2.97 -18.26 -7.88
N ASP A 275 3.58 -17.55 -8.85
CA ASP A 275 4.95 -17.85 -9.26
C ASP A 275 5.80 -16.61 -9.63
N THR A 276 7.04 -16.62 -9.17
CA THR A 276 7.84 -15.46 -8.71
C THR A 276 8.89 -14.96 -9.71
N THR A 277 8.82 -15.36 -10.98
CA THR A 277 10.01 -15.25 -11.84
C THR A 277 10.04 -14.14 -12.90
N LYS A 278 9.07 -13.22 -12.97
CA LYS A 278 9.17 -11.88 -13.60
C LYS A 278 7.80 -11.20 -13.67
N VAL A 279 7.54 -10.18 -12.86
CA VAL A 279 6.41 -9.26 -13.07
C VAL A 279 6.96 -7.88 -13.40
N PHE A 280 6.72 -7.41 -14.62
CA PHE A 280 6.98 -6.03 -15.03
C PHE A 280 5.64 -5.30 -15.18
N ALA A 281 5.49 -4.16 -14.50
CA ALA A 281 4.40 -3.22 -14.79
C ALA A 281 4.73 -2.45 -16.08
N ARG A 282 3.81 -2.39 -17.04
CA ARG A 282 3.90 -1.47 -18.20
C ARG A 282 2.67 -0.56 -18.25
N TRP A 283 2.92 0.71 -18.57
CA TRP A 283 1.92 1.78 -18.77
C TRP A 283 0.98 1.51 -19.98
N PRO A 284 -0.18 2.19 -20.06
CA PRO A 284 -1.47 1.59 -20.41
C PRO A 284 -1.73 1.44 -21.91
N TYR A 285 -2.62 0.50 -22.22
CA TYR A 285 -3.39 0.46 -23.47
C TYR A 285 -4.65 1.32 -23.26
N GLU A 286 -4.91 2.27 -24.14
CA GLU A 286 -6.19 3.00 -24.18
C GLU A 286 -7.22 2.16 -24.93
N GLU A 287 -8.28 1.78 -24.25
CA GLU A 287 -9.57 1.47 -24.88
C GLU A 287 -10.65 2.16 -24.04
N ASP A 288 -11.47 2.99 -24.68
CA ASP A 288 -12.67 3.64 -24.12
C ASP A 288 -12.50 4.56 -22.88
N GLY A 289 -11.36 5.27 -22.76
CA GLY A 289 -11.25 6.41 -21.83
C GLY A 289 -11.01 6.05 -20.35
N TYR A 290 -10.75 4.78 -20.04
CA TYR A 290 -10.38 4.32 -18.70
C TYR A 290 -8.88 3.95 -18.64
N ARG A 291 -8.17 4.39 -17.59
CA ARG A 291 -6.78 3.96 -17.32
C ARG A 291 -6.80 2.77 -16.36
N ILE A 292 -6.73 1.55 -16.90
CA ILE A 292 -6.61 0.32 -16.11
C ILE A 292 -5.19 -0.22 -16.25
N ASN A 293 -4.51 -0.50 -15.14
CA ASN A 293 -3.25 -1.24 -15.16
C ASN A 293 -3.55 -2.72 -15.43
N LYS A 294 -3.26 -3.23 -16.63
CA LYS A 294 -3.43 -4.65 -16.97
C LYS A 294 -2.19 -5.44 -16.55
N TYR A 295 -2.35 -6.30 -15.54
CA TYR A 295 -1.37 -7.34 -15.21
C TYR A 295 -1.69 -8.58 -16.06
N ILE A 296 -0.72 -9.10 -16.81
CA ILE A 296 -0.90 -10.29 -17.69
C ILE A 296 -0.52 -11.55 -16.91
N GLY A 297 -1.38 -12.58 -16.91
CA GLY A 297 -1.03 -13.88 -16.32
C GLY A 297 -1.99 -15.07 -16.46
N CYS A 298 -3.32 -14.92 -16.45
CA CYS A 298 -4.24 -16.07 -16.40
C CYS A 298 -5.39 -15.99 -17.42
N GLU A 299 -5.69 -17.11 -18.10
CA GLU A 299 -6.88 -17.28 -18.94
C GLU A 299 -8.12 -17.46 -18.05
N SER A 300 -9.20 -16.74 -18.35
CA SER A 300 -10.47 -16.80 -17.63
C SER A 300 -11.61 -17.25 -18.56
N TYR A 301 -12.60 -17.93 -18.01
CA TYR A 301 -13.70 -18.58 -18.73
C TYR A 301 -15.06 -18.05 -18.27
N ARG A 302 -16.04 -18.01 -19.17
CA ARG A 302 -17.35 -17.43 -18.92
C ARG A 302 -18.41 -18.50 -18.69
N ALA A 303 -19.14 -18.40 -17.57
CA ALA A 303 -20.38 -19.11 -17.36
C ALA A 303 -21.56 -18.24 -17.83
N SER A 304 -22.49 -18.82 -18.57
CA SER A 304 -23.67 -18.10 -19.08
C SER A 304 -24.94 -18.92 -18.89
N THR A 305 -26.06 -18.22 -18.68
CA THR A 305 -27.37 -18.84 -18.50
C THR A 305 -28.45 -17.95 -19.11
N ASN A 306 -29.52 -18.57 -19.59
CA ASN A 306 -30.69 -17.88 -20.11
C ASN A 306 -31.77 -17.61 -19.04
N SER A 307 -31.62 -18.14 -17.82
CA SER A 307 -32.70 -18.19 -16.82
C SER A 307 -32.15 -18.28 -15.38
N GLY A 308 -31.21 -17.40 -15.02
CA GLY A 308 -30.60 -17.41 -13.69
C GLY A 308 -29.49 -16.37 -13.47
N SER A 309 -28.89 -16.42 -12.29
CA SER A 309 -27.73 -15.62 -11.90
C SER A 309 -26.65 -16.48 -11.25
N PHE A 310 -25.38 -16.13 -11.51
CA PHE A 310 -24.22 -16.79 -10.94
C PHE A 310 -23.69 -16.05 -9.71
N SER A 311 -23.18 -16.79 -8.74
CA SER A 311 -22.47 -16.28 -7.57
C SER A 311 -21.17 -17.09 -7.37
N PRO A 312 -19.99 -16.45 -7.50
CA PRO A 312 -19.79 -15.06 -7.93
C PRO A 312 -20.19 -14.82 -9.40
N PRO A 313 -20.59 -13.60 -9.82
CA PRO A 313 -20.84 -13.27 -11.22
C PRO A 313 -19.52 -12.91 -11.95
N GLY A 314 -19.46 -13.15 -13.26
CA GLY A 314 -18.37 -12.70 -14.13
C GLY A 314 -17.55 -13.84 -14.76
N TYR A 315 -16.26 -13.60 -14.95
CA TYR A 315 -15.29 -14.59 -15.46
C TYR A 315 -14.68 -15.40 -14.32
N HIS A 316 -14.42 -16.69 -14.58
CA HIS A 316 -14.01 -17.68 -13.59
C HIS A 316 -12.78 -18.47 -14.08
N LEU A 317 -11.97 -18.97 -13.15
CA LEU A 317 -10.85 -19.86 -13.45
C LEU A 317 -11.30 -21.31 -13.49
N ALA A 318 -10.58 -22.16 -14.23
CA ALA A 318 -10.81 -23.59 -14.21
C ALA A 318 -10.57 -24.14 -12.78
N GLY A 319 -11.60 -24.74 -12.18
CA GLY A 319 -11.60 -25.25 -10.80
C GLY A 319 -12.47 -24.46 -9.81
N ASP A 320 -12.94 -23.27 -10.17
CA ASP A 320 -13.80 -22.45 -9.30
C ASP A 320 -15.14 -23.14 -9.03
N ILE A 321 -15.63 -23.08 -7.77
CA ILE A 321 -16.96 -23.58 -7.41
C ILE A 321 -17.97 -22.44 -7.58
N ILE A 322 -18.82 -22.55 -8.59
CA ILE A 322 -19.82 -21.54 -8.94
C ILE A 322 -21.20 -21.98 -8.47
N THR A 323 -21.95 -21.06 -7.85
CA THR A 323 -23.36 -21.27 -7.50
C THR A 323 -24.25 -20.63 -8.56
N LEU A 324 -25.18 -21.39 -9.13
CA LEU A 324 -26.19 -20.90 -10.08
C LEU A 324 -27.58 -20.93 -9.41
N THR A 325 -28.29 -19.80 -9.48
CA THR A 325 -29.66 -19.64 -8.95
C THR A 325 -30.63 -19.31 -10.08
N SER A 326 -31.79 -19.97 -10.11
CA SER A 326 -32.77 -19.85 -11.20
C SER A 326 -33.51 -18.52 -11.19
N SER A 327 -33.83 -18.00 -12.37
CA SER A 327 -34.67 -16.83 -12.60
C SER A 327 -35.62 -17.11 -13.79
N PRO A 328 -36.87 -16.62 -13.78
CA PRO A 328 -37.85 -16.91 -14.83
C PRO A 328 -37.36 -16.58 -16.24
N ASN A 329 -37.81 -17.33 -17.25
CA ASN A 329 -37.32 -17.17 -18.63
C ASN A 329 -37.69 -15.77 -19.20
N PRO A 330 -36.72 -14.95 -19.62
CA PRO A 330 -36.94 -13.59 -20.08
C PRO A 330 -37.70 -13.49 -21.41
N TYR A 331 -37.77 -14.57 -22.22
CA TYR A 331 -38.49 -14.57 -23.50
C TYR A 331 -40.02 -14.75 -23.36
N HIS A 332 -40.50 -15.09 -22.17
CA HIS A 332 -41.91 -15.06 -21.81
C HIS A 332 -42.17 -13.93 -20.80
N SER A 333 -41.65 -12.73 -21.09
CA SER A 333 -41.78 -11.52 -20.26
C SER A 333 -43.24 -11.16 -19.90
N ASP A 334 -44.22 -11.77 -20.57
CA ASP A 334 -45.64 -11.48 -20.40
C ASP A 334 -46.41 -12.60 -19.67
N SER A 335 -45.74 -13.67 -19.18
CA SER A 335 -46.38 -14.77 -18.41
C SER A 335 -45.71 -14.95 -17.03
N PRO A 336 -46.22 -14.28 -15.97
CA PRO A 336 -45.59 -14.31 -14.63
C PRO A 336 -45.65 -15.66 -13.88
N TYR A 337 -46.18 -16.74 -14.48
CA TYR A 337 -46.69 -17.89 -13.72
C TYR A 337 -46.01 -19.20 -14.12
N GLN A 338 -44.70 -19.25 -13.94
CA GLN A 338 -43.84 -20.39 -14.29
C GLN A 338 -43.25 -21.07 -13.04
N ILE A 339 -43.23 -22.41 -13.02
CA ILE A 339 -42.63 -23.27 -12.01
C ILE A 339 -41.33 -23.86 -12.56
N PHE A 340 -40.22 -23.68 -11.84
CA PHE A 340 -38.90 -24.20 -12.22
C PHE A 340 -38.87 -25.74 -12.17
N ARG A 341 -38.36 -26.39 -13.22
CA ARG A 341 -38.30 -27.85 -13.36
C ARG A 341 -36.89 -28.45 -13.41
N GLY A 342 -35.86 -27.62 -13.56
CA GLY A 342 -34.46 -28.05 -13.50
C GLY A 342 -33.57 -27.36 -14.53
N TRP A 343 -32.28 -27.71 -14.51
CA TRP A 343 -31.23 -27.17 -15.38
C TRP A 343 -30.79 -28.19 -16.44
N ASP A 344 -30.63 -27.73 -17.67
CA ASP A 344 -30.05 -28.45 -18.80
C ASP A 344 -28.77 -27.76 -19.32
N ILE A 345 -27.86 -28.51 -19.94
CA ILE A 345 -26.62 -28.00 -20.52
C ILE A 345 -26.66 -28.18 -22.03
N ASP A 346 -26.31 -27.14 -22.78
CA ASP A 346 -26.41 -27.09 -24.26
C ASP A 346 -25.20 -27.75 -25.00
N ASP A 347 -24.26 -28.39 -24.28
CA ASP A 347 -22.99 -28.85 -24.83
C ASP A 347 -22.76 -30.36 -24.58
N ASP A 348 -22.24 -31.06 -25.61
CA ASP A 348 -22.15 -32.53 -25.69
C ASP A 348 -21.04 -33.17 -24.81
N ASP A 349 -20.37 -32.40 -23.93
CA ASP A 349 -19.26 -32.90 -23.09
C ASP A 349 -19.38 -32.55 -21.58
N LEU A 350 -19.68 -33.57 -20.77
CA LEU A 350 -19.23 -33.89 -19.40
C LEU A 350 -19.11 -32.77 -18.31
N VAL A 351 -20.02 -31.80 -18.24
CA VAL A 351 -20.24 -31.02 -17.00
C VAL A 351 -21.30 -31.72 -16.14
N ILE A 352 -20.92 -32.19 -14.94
CA ILE A 352 -21.86 -32.88 -14.02
C ILE A 352 -22.49 -31.84 -13.09
N LEU A 353 -23.82 -31.67 -13.18
CA LEU A 353 -24.59 -30.83 -12.25
C LEU A 353 -25.22 -31.71 -11.17
N GLU A 354 -24.63 -31.72 -9.97
CA GLU A 354 -25.26 -32.39 -8.83
C GLU A 354 -26.52 -31.63 -8.39
N GLY A 355 -27.67 -32.30 -8.39
CA GLY A 355 -28.94 -31.69 -7.96
C GLY A 355 -29.58 -30.77 -9.00
N ALA A 356 -29.44 -31.04 -10.30
CA ALA A 356 -29.96 -30.23 -11.41
C ALA A 356 -31.47 -29.87 -11.34
N SER A 357 -32.28 -30.59 -10.56
CA SER A 357 -33.70 -30.26 -10.31
C SER A 357 -33.90 -29.12 -9.28
N SER A 358 -32.84 -28.69 -8.59
CA SER A 358 -32.89 -27.62 -7.60
C SER A 358 -32.79 -26.24 -8.27
N PRO A 359 -33.58 -25.24 -7.83
CA PRO A 359 -33.45 -23.87 -8.30
C PRO A 359 -32.08 -23.26 -7.95
N ILE A 360 -31.32 -23.88 -7.05
CA ILE A 360 -29.95 -23.51 -6.71
C ILE A 360 -29.04 -24.72 -6.83
N ILE A 361 -28.01 -24.62 -7.67
CA ILE A 361 -27.00 -25.68 -7.86
C ILE A 361 -25.58 -25.14 -7.73
N LYS A 362 -24.62 -26.03 -7.48
CA LYS A 362 -23.18 -25.72 -7.51
C LYS A 362 -22.46 -26.60 -8.52
N PHE A 363 -21.52 -26.04 -9.26
CA PHE A 363 -20.67 -26.81 -10.18
C PHE A 363 -19.23 -26.26 -10.19
N ILE A 364 -18.30 -27.08 -10.67
CA ILE A 364 -16.89 -26.68 -10.82
C ILE A 364 -16.69 -26.16 -12.26
N MET A 365 -16.10 -24.97 -12.38
CA MET A 365 -15.87 -24.32 -13.67
C MET A 365 -14.79 -25.09 -14.47
N PRO A 366 -15.06 -25.54 -15.71
CA PRO A 366 -14.07 -26.17 -16.56
C PRO A 366 -13.17 -25.13 -17.23
N ALA A 367 -12.09 -25.58 -17.88
CA ALA A 367 -11.21 -24.74 -18.70
C ALA A 367 -11.83 -24.39 -20.08
N LYS A 368 -13.10 -23.99 -20.09
CA LYS A 368 -13.85 -23.51 -21.26
C LYS A 368 -15.10 -22.76 -20.82
N ASP A 369 -15.68 -21.96 -21.71
CA ASP A 369 -16.97 -21.32 -21.49
C ASP A 369 -18.09 -22.37 -21.35
N VAL A 370 -19.07 -22.09 -20.49
CA VAL A 370 -20.19 -23.00 -20.21
C VAL A 370 -21.53 -22.26 -20.38
N VAL A 371 -22.51 -22.94 -20.97
CA VAL A 371 -23.89 -22.47 -21.12
C VAL A 371 -24.84 -23.43 -20.39
N ILE A 372 -25.58 -22.94 -19.40
CA ILE A 372 -26.56 -23.70 -18.61
C ILE A 372 -27.95 -23.05 -18.74
N ASN A 373 -28.96 -23.81 -19.13
CA ASN A 373 -30.31 -23.33 -19.40
C ASN A 373 -31.33 -23.83 -18.37
N GLY A 374 -32.28 -22.97 -17.96
CA GLY A 374 -33.33 -23.33 -17.00
C GLY A 374 -34.65 -23.74 -17.67
N ASN A 375 -35.28 -24.81 -17.16
CA ASN A 375 -36.58 -25.34 -17.63
C ASN A 375 -37.76 -24.90 -16.73
N TRP A 376 -38.91 -24.56 -17.32
CA TRP A 376 -40.06 -23.95 -16.63
C TRP A 376 -41.44 -24.46 -17.15
N GLU A 377 -42.49 -24.52 -16.29
CA GLU A 377 -43.89 -24.98 -16.59
C GLU A 377 -44.99 -24.02 -16.03
N GLU A 378 -46.18 -23.88 -16.64
CA GLU A 378 -47.18 -22.82 -16.29
C GLU A 378 -48.28 -23.19 -15.26
N THR A 379 -48.78 -22.22 -14.46
CA THR A 379 -49.93 -22.33 -13.50
C THR A 379 -51.01 -21.23 -13.68
N PHE A 380 -52.27 -21.50 -13.29
CA PHE A 380 -53.44 -20.61 -13.53
C PHE A 380 -53.88 -19.75 -12.34
N PHE A 381 -53.54 -20.14 -11.11
CA PHE A 381 -53.74 -19.29 -9.93
C PHE A 381 -52.48 -18.45 -9.75
N THR A 382 -52.66 -17.15 -9.90
CA THR A 382 -51.57 -16.21 -10.12
C THR A 382 -51.13 -15.53 -8.84
N LYS A 383 -52.02 -15.51 -7.85
CA LYS A 383 -51.75 -15.00 -6.51
C LYS A 383 -52.29 -15.96 -5.46
N HIS A 384 -51.49 -16.18 -4.41
CA HIS A 384 -51.95 -16.86 -3.20
C HIS A 384 -53.20 -16.17 -2.65
N PRO A 385 -54.25 -16.90 -2.25
CA PRO A 385 -55.44 -16.27 -1.68
C PRO A 385 -55.11 -15.59 -0.35
N GLU A 386 -55.34 -14.30 -0.25
CA GLU A 386 -55.01 -13.49 0.93
C GLU A 386 -56.30 -12.97 1.57
N VAL A 387 -56.43 -13.12 2.89
CA VAL A 387 -57.51 -12.44 3.61
C VAL A 387 -57.20 -10.97 3.79
N ASP A 388 -58.25 -10.16 3.66
CA ASP A 388 -58.16 -8.71 3.72
C ASP A 388 -59.14 -8.17 4.76
N GLY A 389 -58.57 -7.61 5.83
CA GLY A 389 -59.26 -7.11 7.01
C GLY A 389 -58.96 -7.88 8.29
N GLU A 390 -59.31 -7.28 9.44
CA GLU A 390 -59.23 -7.96 10.73
C GLU A 390 -60.38 -8.95 10.86
N ALA A 391 -60.03 -10.23 10.91
CA ALA A 391 -60.97 -11.30 11.17
C ALA A 391 -61.56 -11.14 12.59
N VAL A 392 -62.87 -10.87 12.69
CA VAL A 392 -63.60 -10.79 13.96
C VAL A 392 -64.80 -11.72 13.87
N ALA A 393 -64.94 -12.62 14.84
CA ALA A 393 -66.00 -13.64 14.80
C ALA A 393 -67.39 -13.00 14.62
N GLY A 394 -68.17 -13.52 13.68
CA GLY A 394 -69.50 -13.00 13.33
C GLY A 394 -69.53 -11.77 12.42
N LYS A 395 -68.38 -11.27 11.93
CA LYS A 395 -68.31 -10.25 10.86
C LYS A 395 -67.82 -10.85 9.54
N PRO A 396 -68.29 -10.35 8.37
CA PRO A 396 -67.74 -10.77 7.08
C PRO A 396 -66.29 -10.33 6.92
N LEU A 397 -65.44 -11.26 6.48
CA LEU A 397 -64.05 -11.04 6.10
C LEU A 397 -63.90 -11.22 4.60
N ALA A 398 -63.17 -10.32 3.96
CA ALA A 398 -62.83 -10.45 2.56
C ALA A 398 -61.65 -11.41 2.38
N PHE A 399 -61.63 -12.16 1.29
CA PHE A 399 -60.41 -12.75 0.76
C PHE A 399 -60.31 -12.46 -0.72
N ASN A 400 -59.10 -12.10 -1.10
CA ASN A 400 -58.73 -11.72 -2.44
C ASN A 400 -57.94 -12.86 -3.06
N TRP A 401 -58.22 -13.12 -4.33
CA TRP A 401 -57.53 -14.15 -5.07
C TRP A 401 -57.53 -13.77 -6.54
N GLU A 402 -56.55 -14.27 -7.28
CA GLU A 402 -56.41 -13.94 -8.69
C GLU A 402 -56.19 -15.20 -9.50
N MET A 403 -56.84 -15.21 -10.65
CA MET A 403 -56.78 -16.31 -11.59
C MET A 403 -56.62 -15.74 -12.99
N HIS A 404 -55.67 -16.23 -13.77
CA HIS A 404 -55.52 -15.84 -15.17
C HIS A 404 -55.80 -17.02 -16.09
N TYR A 405 -56.44 -16.73 -17.23
CA TYR A 405 -56.49 -17.64 -18.38
C TYR A 405 -56.61 -16.84 -19.68
N TRP A 406 -56.04 -17.37 -20.77
CA TRP A 406 -56.12 -16.75 -22.09
C TRP A 406 -57.38 -17.23 -22.83
N ASN A 407 -58.30 -16.30 -23.09
CA ASN A 407 -59.56 -16.44 -23.85
C ASN A 407 -60.75 -17.10 -23.12
N SER A 408 -61.95 -16.58 -23.41
CA SER A 408 -63.25 -16.90 -22.81
C SER A 408 -63.60 -18.41 -22.80
N VAL A 409 -63.21 -19.13 -21.74
CA VAL A 409 -63.75 -20.45 -21.42
C VAL A 409 -65.00 -20.26 -20.57
N THR A 410 -66.17 -20.55 -21.15
CA THR A 410 -67.48 -20.27 -20.55
C THR A 410 -67.97 -21.33 -19.55
N TYR A 411 -67.15 -22.31 -19.18
CA TYR A 411 -67.53 -23.40 -18.26
C TYR A 411 -66.37 -23.85 -17.36
N SER A 412 -66.17 -23.12 -16.26
CA SER A 412 -65.22 -23.44 -15.19
C SER A 412 -65.95 -23.39 -13.84
N GLN A 413 -65.68 -24.34 -12.93
CA GLN A 413 -66.25 -24.34 -11.57
C GLN A 413 -65.15 -24.01 -10.56
N CYS A 414 -65.35 -23.00 -9.71
CA CYS A 414 -64.39 -22.64 -8.67
C CYS A 414 -65.07 -22.50 -7.28
N SER A 415 -64.49 -23.10 -6.24
CA SER A 415 -65.04 -23.02 -4.88
C SER A 415 -64.00 -22.83 -3.79
N LEU A 416 -64.36 -22.05 -2.76
CA LEU A 416 -63.63 -21.97 -1.50
C LEU A 416 -63.95 -23.17 -0.62
N GLN A 417 -62.91 -23.81 -0.11
CA GLN A 417 -63.00 -24.96 0.78
C GLN A 417 -62.30 -24.68 2.11
N VAL A 418 -62.78 -25.31 3.19
CA VAL A 418 -62.17 -25.29 4.52
C VAL A 418 -61.77 -26.71 4.92
N TYR A 419 -60.64 -26.84 5.58
CA TYR A 419 -60.20 -28.12 6.11
C TYR A 419 -60.84 -28.39 7.46
N ASN A 420 -61.60 -29.49 7.57
CA ASN A 420 -62.27 -29.87 8.81
C ASN A 420 -61.41 -30.77 9.73
N GLY A 421 -60.19 -31.11 9.31
CA GLY A 421 -59.28 -32.02 10.01
C GLY A 421 -59.12 -33.40 9.35
N THR A 422 -60.06 -33.82 8.49
CA THR A 422 -60.01 -35.10 7.76
C THR A 422 -60.29 -34.97 6.26
N GLU A 423 -61.10 -34.00 5.84
CA GLU A 423 -61.42 -33.74 4.44
C GLU A 423 -61.62 -32.24 4.18
N TRP A 424 -61.61 -31.87 2.90
CA TRP A 424 -61.89 -30.51 2.46
C TRP A 424 -63.38 -30.35 2.18
N GLU A 425 -64.04 -29.50 2.94
CA GLU A 425 -65.45 -29.19 2.78
C GLU A 425 -65.65 -27.87 2.05
N ARG A 426 -66.66 -27.77 1.18
CA ARG A 426 -66.94 -26.53 0.46
C ARG A 426 -67.63 -25.52 1.38
N VAL A 427 -67.03 -24.35 1.50
CA VAL A 427 -67.60 -23.18 2.21
C VAL A 427 -68.55 -22.41 1.31
N LYS A 428 -68.08 -22.05 0.11
CA LYS A 428 -68.88 -21.32 -0.88
C LYS A 428 -68.37 -21.53 -2.31
N TRP A 429 -69.26 -21.34 -3.26
CA TRP A 429 -68.88 -21.15 -4.66
C TRP A 429 -68.37 -19.73 -4.88
N VAL A 430 -67.39 -19.58 -5.76
CA VAL A 430 -66.81 -18.29 -6.18
C VAL A 430 -66.80 -18.19 -7.70
N GLU A 431 -66.68 -16.97 -8.21
CA GLU A 431 -66.76 -16.73 -9.64
C GLU A 431 -65.48 -17.20 -10.36
N ALA A 432 -65.63 -18.08 -11.36
CA ALA A 432 -64.50 -18.65 -12.09
C ALA A 432 -64.23 -17.87 -13.40
N GLN A 433 -63.84 -16.59 -13.29
CA GLN A 433 -63.47 -15.72 -14.43
C GLN A 433 -62.01 -15.23 -14.31
N PRO A 434 -61.34 -14.82 -15.39
CA PRO A 434 -59.96 -14.37 -15.29
C PRO A 434 -59.93 -12.95 -14.73
N GLY A 435 -58.98 -12.69 -13.85
CA GLY A 435 -58.79 -11.44 -13.16
C GLY A 435 -58.73 -11.60 -11.64
N VAL A 436 -58.66 -10.45 -10.97
CA VAL A 436 -58.65 -10.33 -9.52
C VAL A 436 -60.08 -10.39 -9.01
N HIS A 437 -60.30 -11.24 -8.02
CA HIS A 437 -61.58 -11.42 -7.33
C HIS A 437 -61.45 -11.07 -5.86
N THR A 438 -62.52 -10.48 -5.33
CA THR A 438 -62.71 -10.26 -3.90
C THR A 438 -64.02 -10.90 -3.50
N ASP A 439 -63.92 -11.86 -2.59
CA ASP A 439 -65.07 -12.59 -2.07
C ASP A 439 -65.14 -12.46 -0.55
N TYR A 440 -66.36 -12.47 0.00
CA TYR A 440 -66.55 -12.39 1.45
C TYR A 440 -67.02 -13.73 2.02
N PHE A 441 -66.57 -14.04 3.23
CA PHE A 441 -67.00 -15.18 4.04
C PHE A 441 -67.00 -14.83 5.52
N THR A 442 -67.79 -15.55 6.31
CA THR A 442 -67.94 -15.33 7.75
C THR A 442 -67.59 -16.61 8.50
N CYS A 443 -66.90 -16.48 9.64
CA CYS A 443 -66.83 -17.53 10.63
C CYS A 443 -67.53 -17.07 11.92
N ASP A 444 -68.49 -17.85 12.39
CA ASP A 444 -69.25 -17.53 13.61
C ASP A 444 -68.49 -17.90 14.90
N VAL A 445 -67.35 -18.56 14.77
CA VAL A 445 -66.55 -19.07 15.90
C VAL A 445 -65.14 -18.49 15.84
N ALA A 446 -64.68 -17.93 16.95
CA ALA A 446 -63.32 -17.42 17.11
C ALA A 446 -62.28 -18.56 17.08
N GLY A 447 -61.08 -18.28 16.56
CA GLY A 447 -59.96 -19.22 16.46
C GLY A 447 -59.53 -19.57 15.04
N GLU A 448 -58.38 -20.25 14.94
CA GLU A 448 -57.65 -20.50 13.68
C GLU A 448 -58.30 -21.57 12.78
N LYS A 449 -58.43 -21.29 11.48
CA LYS A 449 -58.99 -22.19 10.44
C LYS A 449 -58.25 -22.09 9.10
N THR A 450 -58.05 -23.21 8.40
CA THR A 450 -57.32 -23.28 7.12
C THR A 450 -58.26 -23.52 5.92
N TYR A 451 -58.02 -22.80 4.83
CA TYR A 451 -58.85 -22.69 3.63
C TYR A 451 -58.03 -22.83 2.34
N ARG A 452 -58.69 -23.16 1.22
CA ARG A 452 -58.09 -23.15 -0.14
C ARG A 452 -59.13 -22.96 -1.24
N LEU A 453 -58.69 -22.62 -2.45
CA LEU A 453 -59.51 -22.59 -3.66
C LEU A 453 -59.25 -23.81 -4.54
N TRP A 454 -60.32 -24.31 -5.15
CA TRP A 454 -60.30 -25.42 -6.10
C TRP A 454 -60.94 -24.98 -7.42
N LEU A 455 -60.28 -25.25 -8.55
CA LEU A 455 -60.76 -24.95 -9.90
C LEU A 455 -60.77 -26.20 -10.79
N GLN A 456 -61.90 -26.45 -11.44
CA GLN A 456 -62.03 -27.45 -12.49
C GLN A 456 -62.37 -26.78 -13.83
N THR A 457 -61.50 -27.01 -14.84
CA THR A 457 -61.77 -26.69 -16.25
C THR A 457 -61.97 -27.98 -17.06
N PRO A 458 -62.40 -27.90 -18.34
CA PRO A 458 -62.54 -29.09 -19.19
C PRO A 458 -61.20 -29.79 -19.53
N TYR A 459 -60.05 -29.13 -19.35
CA TYR A 459 -58.74 -29.64 -19.76
C TYR A 459 -57.78 -29.91 -18.59
N VAL A 460 -57.89 -29.14 -17.51
CA VAL A 460 -56.99 -29.20 -16.35
C VAL A 460 -57.77 -28.96 -15.05
N GLU A 461 -57.40 -29.68 -14.00
CA GLU A 461 -57.80 -29.42 -12.61
C GLU A 461 -56.64 -28.71 -11.89
N SER A 462 -56.95 -27.67 -11.11
CA SER A 462 -55.94 -26.85 -10.43
C SER A 462 -56.40 -26.45 -9.02
N TYR A 463 -55.44 -26.23 -8.14
CA TYR A 463 -55.66 -25.84 -6.74
C TYR A 463 -54.85 -24.58 -6.42
N SER A 464 -55.38 -23.71 -5.55
CA SER A 464 -54.55 -22.67 -4.95
C SER A 464 -53.70 -23.24 -3.83
N GLU A 465 -52.72 -22.47 -3.39
CA GLU A 465 -52.10 -22.67 -2.08
C GLU A 465 -53.13 -22.50 -0.94
N GLU A 466 -52.83 -23.10 0.22
CA GLU A 466 -53.68 -23.11 1.41
C GLU A 466 -53.36 -21.91 2.31
N PHE A 467 -54.39 -21.27 2.89
CA PHE A 467 -54.26 -20.09 3.73
C PHE A 467 -55.04 -20.23 5.04
N THR A 468 -54.58 -19.58 6.12
CA THR A 468 -55.15 -19.74 7.46
C THR A 468 -55.61 -18.39 8.03
N VAL A 469 -56.71 -18.39 8.79
CA VAL A 469 -57.36 -17.19 9.35
C VAL A 469 -57.66 -17.39 10.83
N ASP A 470 -57.27 -16.42 11.68
CA ASP A 470 -57.56 -16.38 13.12
C ASP A 470 -58.52 -15.21 13.48
N TRP A 471 -59.66 -15.50 14.11
CA TRP A 471 -60.79 -14.57 14.29
C TRP A 471 -60.88 -13.95 15.73
N GLY A 472 -60.75 -12.61 15.89
CA GLY A 472 -60.66 -11.77 17.13
C GLY A 472 -61.92 -11.00 17.65
N VAL A 473 -61.77 -9.95 18.52
CA VAL A 473 -62.80 -9.24 19.37
C VAL A 473 -62.66 -7.65 19.38
N PRO A 474 -63.66 -6.71 19.54
CA PRO A 474 -63.61 -5.23 19.12
C PRO A 474 -63.40 -4.00 20.16
N PRO A 475 -62.97 -2.71 19.80
CA PRO A 475 -62.44 -1.55 20.69
C PRO A 475 -62.97 0.01 20.63
N LEU A 476 -62.34 1.04 21.32
CA LEU A 476 -62.72 2.50 21.76
C LEU A 476 -62.25 3.81 20.92
N GLU A 477 -62.64 5.10 21.27
CA GLU A 477 -62.72 6.41 20.47
C GLU A 477 -61.54 7.48 20.47
N THR A 478 -61.31 8.26 19.37
CA THR A 478 -60.15 9.21 19.11
C THR A 478 -60.50 10.55 18.37
N HIS A 479 -59.59 11.56 18.31
CA HIS A 479 -59.71 12.84 17.53
C HIS A 479 -58.60 13.02 16.46
N TYR A 480 -58.91 13.65 15.32
CA TYR A 480 -58.00 13.71 14.15
C TYR A 480 -57.18 15.02 14.02
N VAL A 481 -55.91 14.94 13.64
CA VAL A 481 -55.09 16.06 13.13
C VAL A 481 -54.89 15.87 11.63
N LEU A 482 -55.07 16.96 10.87
CA LEU A 482 -54.80 17.02 9.44
C LEU A 482 -53.69 18.05 9.17
N VAL A 483 -52.59 17.59 8.60
CA VAL A 483 -51.51 18.41 8.05
C VAL A 483 -51.52 18.27 6.53
N GLU A 484 -51.86 19.35 5.82
CA GLU A 484 -51.75 19.43 4.37
C GLU A 484 -50.30 19.70 3.96
N ASN A 485 -49.76 19.02 2.94
CA ASN A 485 -48.39 19.21 2.42
C ASN A 485 -47.30 19.19 3.52
N GLY A 486 -47.44 18.23 4.43
CA GLY A 486 -46.53 18.02 5.56
C GLY A 486 -46.87 16.75 6.31
N GLY A 487 -46.01 16.36 7.25
CA GLY A 487 -46.25 15.21 8.13
C GLY A 487 -46.81 15.62 9.50
N GLY A 488 -47.45 14.66 10.17
CA GLY A 488 -48.05 14.82 11.50
C GLY A 488 -49.56 14.55 11.59
N SER A 489 -50.20 14.16 10.49
CA SER A 489 -51.63 13.78 10.47
C SER A 489 -51.89 12.45 11.18
N GLY A 490 -53.00 12.32 11.91
CA GLY A 490 -53.32 11.09 12.62
C GLY A 490 -54.47 11.21 13.61
N ASN A 491 -54.92 10.06 14.12
CA ASN A 491 -55.85 10.00 15.25
C ASN A 491 -55.06 10.00 16.55
N TYR A 492 -55.40 10.94 17.42
CA TYR A 492 -54.76 11.16 18.70
C TYR A 492 -55.83 11.23 19.78
N THR A 493 -55.44 10.87 21.00
CA THR A 493 -56.24 11.10 22.19
C THR A 493 -55.96 12.51 22.73
N GLU A 494 -56.94 13.11 23.41
CA GLU A 494 -56.76 14.46 24.00
C GLU A 494 -55.53 14.49 24.93
N GLY A 495 -54.63 15.45 24.73
CA GLY A 495 -53.39 15.60 25.51
C GLY A 495 -52.14 14.96 24.90
N ASP A 496 -52.27 14.19 23.81
CA ASP A 496 -51.11 13.66 23.08
C ASP A 496 -50.21 14.79 22.52
N THR A 497 -48.90 14.54 22.42
CA THR A 497 -47.97 15.47 21.76
C THR A 497 -47.86 15.12 20.28
N VAL A 498 -48.14 16.08 19.41
CA VAL A 498 -48.16 15.90 17.95
C VAL A 498 -46.96 16.61 17.33
N PHE A 499 -46.19 15.89 16.50
CA PHE A 499 -45.07 16.42 15.73
C PHE A 499 -45.50 16.72 14.30
N ILE A 500 -45.17 17.91 13.81
CA ILE A 500 -45.49 18.35 12.45
C ILE A 500 -44.25 18.82 11.70
N HIS A 501 -44.23 18.58 10.38
CA HIS A 501 -43.22 19.12 9.49
C HIS A 501 -43.83 19.48 8.13
N ALA A 502 -43.34 20.52 7.46
CA ALA A 502 -43.74 20.85 6.10
C ALA A 502 -43.00 19.95 5.12
N ASP A 503 -43.67 19.56 4.05
CA ASP A 503 -43.00 18.89 2.95
C ASP A 503 -42.05 19.86 2.24
N PRO A 504 -41.04 19.34 1.53
CA PRO A 504 -40.17 20.17 0.70
C PRO A 504 -41.02 21.03 -0.24
N ALA A 505 -40.74 22.33 -0.24
CA ALA A 505 -41.39 23.26 -1.14
C ALA A 505 -41.12 22.86 -2.60
N GLY A 506 -42.09 23.08 -3.50
CA GLY A 506 -41.88 22.88 -4.94
C GLY A 506 -40.71 23.74 -5.47
N SER A 507 -40.19 23.38 -6.64
CA SER A 507 -39.04 24.09 -7.26
C SER A 507 -39.23 25.61 -7.23
N GLY A 508 -38.25 26.32 -6.65
CA GLY A 508 -38.26 27.78 -6.53
C GLY A 508 -39.07 28.36 -5.37
N MET A 509 -39.70 27.54 -4.52
CA MET A 509 -40.46 28.00 -3.35
C MET A 509 -39.68 27.75 -2.04
N CYS A 510 -39.92 28.57 -1.01
CA CYS A 510 -39.41 28.40 0.35
C CYS A 510 -40.54 28.53 1.38
N PHE A 511 -40.44 27.77 2.47
CA PHE A 511 -41.43 27.78 3.56
C PHE A 511 -41.50 29.15 4.24
N ASP A 512 -42.71 29.68 4.42
CA ASP A 512 -42.98 30.96 5.07
C ASP A 512 -43.58 30.74 6.48
N LYS A 513 -44.76 30.12 6.57
CA LYS A 513 -45.45 29.86 7.86
C LYS A 513 -46.56 28.81 7.75
N TRP A 514 -47.03 28.30 8.88
CA TRP A 514 -48.24 27.47 8.97
C TRP A 514 -49.53 28.31 9.07
N LEU A 515 -50.57 27.87 8.39
CA LEU A 515 -51.95 28.34 8.52
C LEU A 515 -52.70 27.30 9.37
N VAL A 516 -53.42 27.75 10.40
CA VAL A 516 -54.13 26.89 11.36
C VAL A 516 -55.63 27.10 11.22
N GLU A 517 -56.39 26.01 11.12
CA GLU A 517 -57.85 25.99 11.13
C GLU A 517 -58.38 24.95 12.13
N GLY A 518 -59.63 25.11 12.58
CA GLY A 518 -60.29 24.21 13.55
C GLY A 518 -60.09 24.58 15.03
N VAL A 519 -59.08 25.40 15.34
CA VAL A 519 -58.81 25.92 16.70
C VAL A 519 -58.34 27.38 16.66
N ASP A 520 -58.67 28.16 17.70
CA ASP A 520 -58.33 29.59 17.77
C ASP A 520 -56.82 29.82 17.99
N GLU A 521 -56.15 28.93 18.73
CA GLU A 521 -54.73 29.00 19.03
C GLU A 521 -54.16 27.60 19.30
N LEU A 522 -52.95 27.33 18.81
CA LEU A 522 -52.20 26.10 19.08
C LEU A 522 -51.09 26.37 20.08
N VAL A 523 -50.97 25.50 21.08
CA VAL A 523 -49.91 25.57 22.08
C VAL A 523 -48.71 24.76 21.58
N PHE A 524 -47.72 25.44 21.05
CA PHE A 524 -46.46 24.83 20.62
C PHE A 524 -45.57 24.53 21.83
N VAL A 525 -45.04 23.30 21.87
CA VAL A 525 -44.05 22.86 22.87
C VAL A 525 -42.63 22.90 22.31
N GLU A 526 -42.47 22.94 20.98
CA GLU A 526 -41.18 23.10 20.28
C GLU A 526 -41.41 23.74 18.89
N GLY A 527 -40.59 24.72 18.50
CA GLY A 527 -40.78 25.49 17.26
C GLY A 527 -41.82 26.62 17.38
N THR A 528 -42.15 27.25 16.25
CA THR A 528 -43.17 28.31 16.16
C THR A 528 -44.02 28.10 14.90
N ILE A 529 -45.06 28.92 14.72
CA ILE A 529 -45.86 28.95 13.49
C ILE A 529 -45.02 29.27 12.23
N ASN A 530 -43.84 29.87 12.37
CA ASN A 530 -42.92 30.19 11.25
C ASN A 530 -41.79 29.16 11.09
N SER A 531 -41.88 28.01 11.77
CA SER A 531 -40.87 26.95 11.71
C SER A 531 -41.37 25.78 10.87
N ALA A 532 -40.62 25.37 9.84
CA ALA A 532 -41.00 24.24 8.99
C ALA A 532 -41.11 22.90 9.75
N PHE A 533 -40.53 22.80 10.95
CA PHE A 533 -40.66 21.69 11.90
C PHE A 533 -41.13 22.23 13.25
N ALA A 534 -42.17 21.63 13.86
CA ALA A 534 -42.72 22.07 15.15
C ALA A 534 -43.45 20.94 15.90
N LYS A 535 -43.75 21.13 17.19
CA LYS A 535 -44.54 20.22 18.03
C LYS A 535 -45.62 20.98 18.80
N PHE A 536 -46.82 20.43 18.95
CA PHE A 536 -47.91 21.02 19.73
C PHE A 536 -48.69 19.97 20.54
N THR A 537 -49.48 20.41 21.51
CA THR A 537 -50.34 19.53 22.34
C THR A 537 -51.74 19.37 21.73
N MET A 538 -52.21 18.12 21.57
CA MET A 538 -53.49 17.78 20.94
C MET A 538 -54.70 18.26 21.78
N PRO A 539 -55.57 19.13 21.22
CA PRO A 539 -56.82 19.53 21.87
C PRO A 539 -57.93 18.47 21.70
N ASN A 540 -59.04 18.59 22.43
CA ASN A 540 -60.24 17.73 22.27
C ASN A 540 -61.06 17.97 21.00
N LYS A 541 -60.41 18.43 19.94
CA LYS A 541 -61.03 18.78 18.66
C LYS A 541 -60.07 18.49 17.54
N THR A 542 -60.64 18.38 16.34
CA THR A 542 -59.86 18.26 15.12
C THR A 542 -59.07 19.55 14.84
N VAL A 543 -57.81 19.38 14.43
CA VAL A 543 -56.87 20.47 14.09
C VAL A 543 -56.49 20.32 12.63
N GLU A 544 -56.52 21.42 11.88
CA GLU A 544 -56.11 21.46 10.47
C GLU A 544 -54.94 22.45 10.28
N LEU A 545 -53.89 22.02 9.57
CA LEU A 545 -52.64 22.75 9.39
C LEU A 545 -52.20 22.75 7.92
N LYS A 546 -51.78 23.90 7.39
CA LYS A 546 -51.30 24.04 6.01
C LYS A 546 -50.06 24.93 5.90
N PRO A 547 -48.97 24.51 5.25
CA PRO A 547 -47.80 25.35 5.04
C PRO A 547 -48.07 26.36 3.91
N ASN A 548 -47.65 27.60 4.14
CA ASN A 548 -47.58 28.65 3.15
C ASN A 548 -46.16 28.70 2.59
N PHE A 549 -46.01 28.77 1.27
CA PHE A 549 -44.72 28.86 0.58
C PHE A 549 -44.64 30.13 -0.27
N THR A 550 -43.46 30.72 -0.38
CA THR A 550 -43.19 31.93 -1.20
C THR A 550 -41.98 31.71 -2.13
N TYR A 551 -41.93 32.36 -3.29
CA TYR A 551 -40.88 32.09 -4.30
C TYR A 551 -39.54 32.77 -3.94
N SER A 552 -38.44 32.04 -4.07
CA SER A 552 -37.05 32.53 -3.96
C SER A 552 -36.14 31.77 -4.94
N PRO A 553 -35.33 32.47 -5.77
CA PRO A 553 -34.40 31.80 -6.68
C PRO A 553 -33.14 31.28 -5.97
N PHE A 554 -32.85 31.69 -4.74
CA PHE A 554 -31.66 31.26 -3.99
C PHE A 554 -31.93 29.94 -3.26
N GLN A 555 -31.36 28.85 -3.78
CA GLN A 555 -31.48 27.50 -3.21
C GLN A 555 -30.56 27.32 -1.99
N THR A 556 -29.37 27.95 -2.00
CA THR A 556 -28.49 28.07 -0.84
C THR A 556 -27.93 29.48 -0.71
N GLN A 557 -27.93 29.97 0.51
CA GLN A 557 -27.51 31.33 0.85
C GLN A 557 -25.99 31.39 1.10
N PRO A 558 -25.28 32.44 0.64
CA PRO A 558 -23.86 32.63 0.91
C PRO A 558 -23.57 32.94 2.38
N VAL A 559 -22.38 32.54 2.85
CA VAL A 559 -21.89 32.73 4.24
C VAL A 559 -20.55 33.46 4.28
N GLY A 560 -20.23 34.14 5.39
CA GLY A 560 -19.00 34.95 5.52
C GLY A 560 -17.70 34.15 5.68
N TYR A 561 -16.55 34.76 5.36
CA TYR A 561 -15.22 34.10 5.26
C TYR A 561 -14.02 35.03 5.63
N THR A 562 -12.87 34.46 6.03
CA THR A 562 -11.59 35.20 6.21
C THR A 562 -10.52 34.70 5.23
N SER A 563 -9.86 35.58 4.49
CA SER A 563 -8.83 35.25 3.48
C SER A 563 -7.48 35.94 3.75
N TYR A 564 -6.38 35.35 3.27
CA TYR A 564 -5.02 35.87 3.38
C TYR A 564 -4.55 36.45 2.03
N THR A 565 -3.76 37.52 2.08
CA THR A 565 -3.26 38.26 0.91
C THR A 565 -1.73 38.21 0.91
N SER A 566 -1.13 37.86 -0.23
CA SER A 566 0.31 37.96 -0.48
C SER A 566 0.56 38.95 -1.62
N LYS A 567 1.78 39.49 -1.71
CA LYS A 567 2.15 40.51 -2.72
C LYS A 567 2.17 39.94 -4.14
N ASP A 568 2.30 38.61 -4.29
CA ASP A 568 2.59 37.96 -5.57
C ASP A 568 1.54 36.95 -6.05
N ASN A 569 0.50 36.63 -5.29
CA ASN A 569 -0.67 35.90 -5.80
C ASN A 569 -1.87 36.04 -4.85
N SER A 570 -2.88 36.81 -5.26
CA SER A 570 -4.14 36.92 -4.53
C SER A 570 -4.92 35.60 -4.62
N THR A 571 -4.83 34.76 -3.60
CA THR A 571 -5.87 33.74 -3.38
C THR A 571 -7.13 34.49 -2.95
N GLY A 572 -7.98 34.79 -3.92
CA GLY A 572 -9.23 35.48 -3.63
C GLY A 572 -10.08 34.71 -2.60
N ALA A 573 -10.93 35.44 -1.91
CA ALA A 573 -11.83 34.82 -0.95
C ALA A 573 -12.89 34.01 -1.71
N ARG A 574 -13.12 32.76 -1.27
CA ARG A 574 -14.09 31.85 -1.87
C ARG A 574 -15.35 31.77 -1.02
N TYR A 575 -16.52 31.87 -1.66
CA TYR A 575 -17.81 31.61 -1.04
C TYR A 575 -18.73 30.89 -2.03
N THR A 576 -19.69 30.15 -1.48
CA THR A 576 -20.58 29.27 -2.25
C THR A 576 -22.02 29.74 -2.17
N TYR A 577 -22.78 29.58 -3.25
CA TYR A 577 -24.23 29.81 -3.28
C TYR A 577 -24.87 28.96 -4.37
N GLY A 578 -26.18 28.76 -4.26
CA GLY A 578 -26.97 27.98 -5.21
C GLY A 578 -28.12 28.82 -5.74
N ILE A 579 -28.30 28.86 -7.05
CA ILE A 579 -29.35 29.61 -7.71
C ILE A 579 -30.16 28.70 -8.64
N SER A 580 -31.48 28.87 -8.65
CA SER A 580 -32.41 28.19 -9.56
C SER A 580 -33.55 29.14 -9.91
N TYR A 581 -33.83 29.31 -11.20
CA TYR A 581 -34.95 30.12 -11.67
C TYR A 581 -35.47 29.62 -13.01
N GLU A 582 -36.77 29.79 -13.23
CA GLU A 582 -37.42 29.62 -14.53
C GLU A 582 -37.76 31.01 -15.07
N GLY A 583 -37.51 31.26 -16.36
CA GLY A 583 -37.75 32.58 -16.98
C GLY A 583 -36.50 33.22 -17.60
N SER A 584 -36.61 34.48 -18.02
CA SER A 584 -35.50 35.24 -18.60
C SER A 584 -34.73 35.97 -17.50
N LEU A 585 -33.44 35.66 -17.36
CA LEU A 585 -32.55 36.46 -16.52
C LEU A 585 -32.34 37.83 -17.17
N ASP A 586 -32.83 38.89 -16.52
CA ASP A 586 -32.64 40.26 -16.98
C ASP A 586 -31.29 40.82 -16.53
N TYR A 587 -30.91 40.54 -15.28
CA TYR A 587 -29.70 41.10 -14.68
C TYR A 587 -29.25 40.28 -13.46
N ALA A 588 -27.94 40.17 -13.24
CA ALA A 588 -27.40 39.63 -12.01
C ALA A 588 -26.00 40.19 -11.71
N CYS A 589 -25.76 40.54 -10.44
CA CYS A 589 -24.49 41.06 -9.97
C CYS A 589 -24.21 40.70 -8.51
N ILE A 590 -22.97 40.88 -8.08
CA ILE A 590 -22.59 40.88 -6.68
C ILE A 590 -22.67 42.34 -6.22
N GLN A 591 -23.30 42.62 -5.10
CA GLN A 591 -23.32 43.98 -4.55
C GLN A 591 -22.42 44.07 -3.31
N VAL A 592 -21.62 45.13 -3.23
CA VAL A 592 -20.80 45.47 -2.06
C VAL A 592 -21.39 46.66 -1.31
N LYS A 593 -21.41 46.57 0.02
CA LYS A 593 -21.94 47.61 0.90
C LYS A 593 -20.91 48.70 1.12
N ASN A 594 -21.22 49.92 0.69
CA ASN A 594 -20.41 51.11 0.91
C ASN A 594 -21.25 52.17 1.65
N GLY A 595 -21.25 52.09 2.99
CA GLY A 595 -22.11 52.92 3.84
C GLY A 595 -23.57 52.44 3.82
N GLU A 596 -24.51 53.34 3.48
CA GLU A 596 -25.94 53.00 3.30
C GLU A 596 -26.28 52.57 1.86
N VAL A 597 -25.31 52.61 0.94
CA VAL A 597 -25.51 52.36 -0.50
C VAL A 597 -24.86 51.02 -0.90
N TRP A 598 -25.42 50.38 -1.92
CA TRP A 598 -24.92 49.15 -2.53
C TRP A 598 -24.36 49.44 -3.92
N ASP A 599 -23.10 49.06 -4.15
CA ASP A 599 -22.43 49.19 -5.44
C ASP A 599 -22.34 47.83 -6.14
N ASP A 600 -22.62 47.81 -7.43
CA ASP A 600 -22.60 46.60 -8.26
C ASP A 600 -21.16 46.22 -8.66
N ILE A 601 -20.84 44.95 -8.49
CA ILE A 601 -19.62 44.28 -8.93
C ILE A 601 -20.03 43.25 -9.99
N SER A 602 -19.32 43.26 -11.12
CA SER A 602 -19.59 42.35 -12.22
C SER A 602 -19.43 40.88 -11.80
N MET A 603 -20.43 40.07 -12.13
CA MET A 603 -20.41 38.62 -11.99
C MET A 603 -20.14 37.97 -13.35
N LYS A 604 -19.35 36.88 -13.42
CA LYS A 604 -19.08 36.21 -14.70
C LYS A 604 -20.35 35.51 -15.18
N GLU A 605 -20.54 35.41 -16.49
CA GLU A 605 -21.74 34.80 -17.08
C GLU A 605 -22.00 33.36 -16.59
N ALA A 606 -20.93 32.57 -16.39
CA ALA A 606 -21.05 31.21 -15.88
C ALA A 606 -21.67 31.16 -14.47
N ASP A 607 -21.36 32.15 -13.63
CA ASP A 607 -21.82 32.21 -12.24
C ASP A 607 -23.27 32.74 -12.12
N LYS A 608 -23.89 33.20 -13.23
CA LYS A 608 -25.28 33.67 -13.29
C LYS A 608 -26.30 32.57 -13.62
N ALA A 609 -25.82 31.45 -14.15
CA ALA A 609 -26.67 30.35 -14.59
C ALA A 609 -27.26 29.57 -13.39
N PRO A 610 -28.39 28.86 -13.54
CA PRO A 610 -28.86 27.93 -12.52
C PRO A 610 -27.79 26.89 -12.14
N GLY A 611 -27.59 26.64 -10.85
CA GLY A 611 -26.58 25.72 -10.34
C GLY A 611 -25.95 26.17 -9.02
N PHE A 612 -24.99 25.36 -8.53
CA PHE A 612 -24.13 25.71 -7.41
C PHE A 612 -22.84 26.36 -7.93
N HIS A 613 -22.45 27.47 -7.31
CA HIS A 613 -21.32 28.28 -7.76
C HIS A 613 -20.34 28.58 -6.63
N ASP A 614 -19.05 28.59 -7.00
CA ASP A 614 -17.94 28.98 -6.15
C ASP A 614 -17.32 30.28 -6.70
N LEU A 615 -17.61 31.41 -6.06
CA LEU A 615 -17.10 32.71 -6.49
C LEU A 615 -15.78 33.03 -5.82
N ASN A 616 -14.80 33.42 -6.64
CA ASN A 616 -13.49 33.88 -6.18
C ASN A 616 -13.40 35.40 -6.33
N MET A 617 -13.31 36.12 -5.22
CA MET A 617 -13.14 37.58 -5.23
C MET A 617 -11.68 37.96 -4.97
N PRO A 618 -10.99 38.62 -5.92
CA PRO A 618 -9.63 39.11 -5.70
C PRO A 618 -9.62 40.17 -4.58
N SER A 619 -8.49 40.26 -3.88
CA SER A 619 -8.31 41.18 -2.76
C SER A 619 -7.35 42.29 -3.15
N ASP A 620 -7.80 43.53 -3.02
CA ASP A 620 -6.96 44.68 -3.34
C ASP A 620 -6.65 45.50 -2.07
N THR A 621 -7.17 45.11 -0.90
CA THR A 621 -6.96 45.82 0.38
C THR A 621 -7.27 44.95 1.60
N VAL A 622 -6.40 45.00 2.61
CA VAL A 622 -6.61 44.41 3.95
C VAL A 622 -7.83 45.07 4.63
N GLY A 623 -8.71 44.28 5.26
CA GLY A 623 -9.91 44.77 5.97
C GLY A 623 -11.16 43.92 5.73
N THR A 624 -12.32 44.36 6.27
CA THR A 624 -13.61 43.65 6.15
C THR A 624 -14.57 44.40 5.22
N LYS A 625 -15.27 43.68 4.33
CA LYS A 625 -16.38 44.22 3.52
C LYS A 625 -17.61 43.31 3.61
N THR A 626 -18.80 43.90 3.39
CA THR A 626 -20.10 43.21 3.37
C THR A 626 -20.64 43.14 1.94
N PHE A 627 -21.21 42.01 1.56
CA PHE A 627 -21.70 41.70 0.22
C PHE A 627 -23.10 41.08 0.27
N ARG A 628 -23.81 41.10 -0.87
CA ARG A 628 -25.01 40.31 -1.16
C ARG A 628 -25.09 40.01 -2.66
N LEU A 629 -25.88 39.03 -3.06
CA LEU A 629 -26.17 38.73 -4.45
C LEU A 629 -27.49 39.39 -4.87
N TYR A 630 -27.54 39.93 -6.09
CA TYR A 630 -28.74 40.53 -6.68
C TYR A 630 -29.04 39.84 -8.01
N TYR A 631 -30.28 39.36 -8.16
CA TYR A 631 -30.81 38.74 -9.37
C TYR A 631 -32.14 39.39 -9.76
N LYS A 632 -32.30 39.69 -11.04
CA LYS A 632 -33.54 40.18 -11.64
C LYS A 632 -34.01 39.20 -12.70
N ILE A 633 -35.16 38.58 -12.46
CA ILE A 633 -35.73 37.52 -13.31
C ILE A 633 -37.16 37.95 -13.67
N ASP A 634 -37.45 38.00 -14.97
CA ASP A 634 -38.74 38.44 -15.52
C ASP A 634 -39.27 39.75 -14.90
N GLY A 635 -38.37 40.69 -14.62
CA GLY A 635 -38.66 42.01 -14.06
C GLY A 635 -38.75 42.08 -12.53
N VAL A 636 -38.63 40.97 -11.81
CA VAL A 636 -38.74 40.89 -10.34
C VAL A 636 -37.35 40.83 -9.69
N ASP A 637 -37.15 41.62 -8.63
CA ASP A 637 -35.88 41.72 -7.91
C ASP A 637 -35.79 40.70 -6.76
N TYR A 638 -34.66 39.97 -6.70
CA TYR A 638 -34.36 38.99 -5.66
C TYR A 638 -32.97 39.25 -5.06
N TYR A 639 -32.87 39.10 -3.73
CA TYR A 639 -31.63 39.32 -2.97
C TYR A 639 -31.28 38.12 -2.09
N SER A 640 -29.99 37.80 -1.99
CA SER A 640 -29.49 36.86 -0.99
C SER A 640 -29.40 37.51 0.41
N ASN A 641 -29.10 36.69 1.41
CA ASN A 641 -28.62 37.16 2.71
C ASN A 641 -27.30 37.96 2.55
N GLU A 642 -27.07 38.93 3.45
CA GLU A 642 -25.81 39.67 3.54
C GLU A 642 -24.70 38.78 4.14
N PHE A 643 -23.47 38.85 3.61
CA PHE A 643 -22.30 38.11 4.10
C PHE A 643 -21.03 38.97 4.09
N THR A 644 -20.01 38.60 4.88
CA THR A 644 -18.77 39.40 5.03
C THR A 644 -17.51 38.65 4.60
N ILE A 645 -16.54 39.39 4.05
CA ILE A 645 -15.20 38.87 3.75
C ILE A 645 -14.16 39.74 4.47
N ASN A 646 -13.22 39.10 5.16
CA ASN A 646 -12.11 39.75 5.88
C ASN A 646 -10.74 39.35 5.29
N TRP A 647 -9.93 40.31 4.84
CA TRP A 647 -8.61 40.09 4.24
C TRP A 647 -7.45 40.49 5.16
N VAL A 648 -6.42 39.64 5.32
CA VAL A 648 -5.22 39.86 6.17
C VAL A 648 -3.89 39.56 5.44
N LEU A 649 -2.73 40.06 5.89
CA LEU A 649 -1.41 39.80 5.26
C LEU A 649 -0.80 38.44 5.69
N ALA A 650 -0.16 37.72 4.76
CA ALA A 650 0.57 36.49 5.04
C ALA A 650 1.99 36.75 5.63
N PRO A 651 2.47 35.95 6.62
CA PRO A 651 3.83 36.06 7.16
C PRO A 651 4.90 35.46 6.24
N ASN A 652 6.16 35.94 6.33
CA ASN A 652 7.31 35.34 5.63
C ASN A 652 7.73 34.03 6.33
N GLU A 653 7.85 32.94 5.59
CA GLU A 653 8.14 31.61 6.17
C GLU A 653 8.82 30.67 5.16
N ILE A 654 9.77 29.86 5.62
CA ILE A 654 10.31 28.71 4.86
C ILE A 654 9.43 27.49 5.15
N ASN A 655 8.77 27.00 4.10
CA ASN A 655 7.89 25.83 4.14
C ASN A 655 8.68 24.53 4.01
N TYR A 656 9.68 24.48 3.13
CA TYR A 656 10.46 23.27 2.85
C TYR A 656 11.95 23.57 2.69
N PHE A 657 12.80 22.65 3.17
CA PHE A 657 14.26 22.74 3.08
C PHE A 657 14.81 21.34 2.80
N PHE A 658 15.55 21.17 1.70
CA PHE A 658 16.14 19.88 1.33
C PHE A 658 17.62 19.99 0.96
N VAL A 659 18.42 18.97 1.26
CA VAL A 659 19.83 18.83 0.87
C VAL A 659 20.03 17.57 0.02
N TYR A 660 20.72 17.72 -1.12
CA TYR A 660 21.08 16.63 -2.03
C TYR A 660 22.60 16.51 -2.17
N PRO A 661 23.12 15.30 -2.46
CA PRO A 661 22.40 14.02 -2.66
C PRO A 661 21.99 13.30 -1.35
N ASP A 662 20.99 12.40 -1.42
CA ASP A 662 20.39 11.73 -0.24
C ASP A 662 21.31 10.71 0.45
N SER A 663 22.18 10.05 -0.31
CA SER A 663 23.26 9.19 0.18
C SER A 663 24.22 8.92 -0.97
N ASN A 664 25.52 8.96 -0.70
CA ASN A 664 26.53 8.50 -1.64
C ASN A 664 27.69 7.87 -0.88
N ASN A 665 28.27 6.84 -1.49
CA ASN A 665 29.56 6.32 -1.08
C ASN A 665 30.63 7.16 -1.77
N MET A 666 31.57 7.66 -0.98
CA MET A 666 32.74 8.40 -1.46
C MET A 666 34.02 7.72 -1.00
N GLN A 667 35.07 7.89 -1.78
CA GLN A 667 36.42 7.44 -1.43
C GLN A 667 37.20 8.66 -0.90
N PRO A 668 38.19 8.46 -0.02
CA PRO A 668 39.16 9.50 0.33
C PRO A 668 39.75 10.15 -0.94
N GLY A 669 39.87 11.48 -0.96
CA GLY A 669 40.34 12.26 -2.12
C GLY A 669 39.27 12.60 -3.18
N ALA A 670 38.03 12.10 -3.04
CA ALA A 670 36.95 12.41 -3.99
C ALA A 670 36.27 13.77 -3.71
N ALA A 671 35.68 14.37 -4.73
CA ALA A 671 34.87 15.58 -4.62
C ALA A 671 33.50 15.42 -5.29
N GLN A 672 32.46 16.02 -4.72
CA GLN A 672 31.08 15.91 -5.18
C GLN A 672 30.28 17.20 -4.95
N LYS A 673 29.45 17.56 -5.93
CA LYS A 673 28.51 18.69 -5.80
C LYS A 673 27.40 18.34 -4.80
N VAL A 674 27.09 19.30 -3.91
CA VAL A 674 25.94 19.24 -2.99
C VAL A 674 25.04 20.45 -3.23
N GLU A 675 23.73 20.26 -3.06
CA GLU A 675 22.72 21.29 -3.35
C GLU A 675 21.73 21.40 -2.21
N ALA A 676 21.25 22.60 -1.93
CA ALA A 676 20.18 22.85 -0.97
C ALA A 676 19.05 23.64 -1.62
N TYR A 677 17.83 23.14 -1.44
CA TYR A 677 16.60 23.68 -2.00
C TYR A 677 15.79 24.32 -0.87
N VAL A 678 15.50 25.61 -0.97
CA VAL A 678 14.81 26.40 0.06
C VAL A 678 13.52 26.97 -0.51
N PHE A 679 12.37 26.50 -0.02
CA PHE A 679 11.04 26.90 -0.52
C PHE A 679 10.25 27.61 0.58
N GLY A 680 9.56 28.71 0.23
CA GLY A 680 8.81 29.48 1.22
C GLY A 680 7.89 30.54 0.63
N HIS A 681 7.25 31.31 1.51
CA HIS A 681 6.43 32.46 1.15
C HIS A 681 7.07 33.76 1.63
N GLY A 682 6.92 34.82 0.85
CA GLY A 682 7.42 36.16 1.16
C GLY A 682 8.84 36.42 0.68
N ASP A 683 9.37 37.58 1.08
CA ASP A 683 10.73 38.02 0.72
C ASP A 683 11.71 37.56 1.82
N PHE A 684 12.42 36.46 1.57
CA PHE A 684 13.40 35.86 2.49
C PHE A 684 14.69 35.46 1.76
N ASP A 685 15.80 35.35 2.51
CA ASP A 685 17.12 34.96 1.98
C ASP A 685 17.19 33.44 1.74
N PRO A 686 17.31 32.95 0.49
CA PRO A 686 17.33 31.53 0.18
C PRO A 686 18.73 30.89 0.32
N SER A 687 19.75 31.64 0.77
CA SER A 687 21.11 31.13 0.89
C SER A 687 21.30 30.17 2.08
N VAL A 688 22.29 29.29 1.94
CA VAL A 688 22.56 28.19 2.88
C VAL A 688 24.00 28.20 3.35
N ASN A 689 24.20 27.99 4.64
CA ASN A 689 25.49 27.75 5.27
C ASN A 689 25.76 26.25 5.38
N TRP A 690 26.92 25.80 4.92
CA TRP A 690 27.30 24.39 4.86
C TRP A 690 28.21 24.01 6.02
N LYS A 691 28.01 22.81 6.57
CA LYS A 691 28.83 22.25 7.65
C LYS A 691 29.12 20.78 7.40
N VAL A 692 30.34 20.34 7.71
CA VAL A 692 30.72 18.92 7.78
C VAL A 692 31.02 18.55 9.24
N THR A 693 30.58 17.37 9.66
CA THR A 693 30.84 16.83 11.01
C THR A 693 31.08 15.32 10.94
N GLY A 694 31.77 14.78 11.94
CA GLY A 694 32.09 13.34 12.01
C GLY A 694 33.29 12.93 11.14
N ASN A 695 33.93 13.89 10.47
CA ASN A 695 35.19 13.73 9.76
C ASN A 695 36.38 13.65 10.73
N ASP A 696 37.35 12.80 10.41
CA ASP A 696 38.64 12.71 11.09
C ASP A 696 39.70 13.61 10.46
N SER A 697 39.54 13.97 9.18
CA SER A 697 40.45 14.87 8.45
C SER A 697 39.93 16.31 8.40
N GLU A 698 40.79 17.29 8.72
CA GLU A 698 40.51 18.72 8.52
C GLU A 698 40.42 19.12 7.04
N ASN A 699 40.92 18.27 6.14
CA ASN A 699 40.85 18.49 4.69
C ASN A 699 39.51 18.03 4.09
N THR A 700 38.62 17.47 4.90
CA THR A 700 37.25 17.13 4.51
C THR A 700 36.30 18.31 4.82
N PHE A 701 35.84 19.02 3.78
CA PHE A 701 35.01 20.23 3.93
C PHE A 701 34.04 20.43 2.75
N ILE A 702 33.10 21.37 2.89
CA ILE A 702 32.24 21.84 1.80
C ILE A 702 32.63 23.27 1.42
N GLU A 703 33.02 23.46 0.17
CA GLU A 703 33.24 24.79 -0.40
C GLU A 703 31.92 25.39 -0.88
N HIS A 704 31.55 26.59 -0.42
CA HIS A 704 30.34 27.29 -0.89
C HIS A 704 30.54 27.80 -2.33
N ARG A 705 29.61 27.46 -3.24
CA ARG A 705 29.69 27.76 -4.68
C ARG A 705 28.62 28.74 -5.17
N GLY A 706 27.89 29.39 -4.27
CA GLY A 706 26.87 30.40 -4.59
C GLY A 706 25.50 29.79 -4.85
N MET A 707 24.72 30.43 -5.71
CA MET A 707 23.32 30.06 -5.99
C MET A 707 23.01 30.17 -7.49
N TYR A 708 22.05 29.37 -7.97
CA TYR A 708 21.52 29.49 -9.33
C TYR A 708 19.98 29.37 -9.33
N PHE A 709 19.35 29.87 -10.40
CA PHE A 709 17.92 29.69 -10.63
C PHE A 709 17.68 28.39 -11.36
N GLU A 710 16.87 27.49 -10.78
CA GLU A 710 16.42 26.27 -11.43
C GLU A 710 15.06 26.52 -12.11
N PRO A 711 15.02 26.71 -13.44
CA PRO A 711 13.81 27.13 -14.13
C PRO A 711 12.69 26.08 -14.08
N SER A 712 13.02 24.80 -13.90
CA SER A 712 12.02 23.73 -13.86
C SER A 712 11.16 23.76 -12.60
N ILE A 713 11.65 24.38 -11.52
CA ILE A 713 10.91 24.57 -10.26
C ILE A 713 10.67 26.03 -9.91
N GLU A 714 11.13 26.96 -10.75
CA GLU A 714 11.06 28.42 -10.56
C GLU A 714 11.67 28.93 -9.25
N GLU A 715 12.74 28.30 -8.76
CA GLU A 715 13.30 28.60 -7.44
C GLU A 715 14.82 28.76 -7.43
N MET A 716 15.33 29.39 -6.37
CA MET A 716 16.76 29.57 -6.10
C MET A 716 17.35 28.33 -5.39
N VAL A 717 18.43 27.79 -5.93
CA VAL A 717 19.15 26.63 -5.36
C VAL A 717 20.53 27.06 -4.86
N SER A 718 20.86 26.74 -3.62
CA SER A 718 22.18 27.00 -3.02
C SER A 718 23.12 25.81 -3.27
N VAL A 719 24.37 26.08 -3.67
CA VAL A 719 25.31 25.04 -4.11
C VAL A 719 26.57 25.02 -3.25
N GLY A 720 27.03 23.83 -2.93
CA GLY A 720 28.34 23.55 -2.35
C GLY A 720 29.10 22.47 -3.13
N MET A 721 30.39 22.32 -2.83
CA MET A 721 31.23 21.21 -3.30
C MET A 721 31.84 20.52 -2.08
N LEU A 722 31.38 19.30 -1.77
CA LEU A 722 31.99 18.45 -0.77
C LEU A 722 33.32 17.92 -1.32
N VAL A 723 34.39 18.08 -0.54
CA VAL A 723 35.72 17.53 -0.81
C VAL A 723 36.06 16.62 0.36
N VAL A 724 36.39 15.37 0.09
CA VAL A 724 36.85 14.39 1.08
C VAL A 724 38.37 14.37 1.08
N GLY A 725 39.00 14.58 2.24
CA GLY A 725 40.46 14.53 2.38
C GLY A 725 41.01 13.15 1.99
N GLU A 726 42.22 13.09 1.43
CA GLU A 726 42.92 11.82 1.15
C GLU A 726 43.24 11.04 2.44
N ASP A 727 43.34 11.76 3.56
CA ASP A 727 43.61 11.27 4.90
C ASP A 727 42.34 11.01 5.73
N GLU A 728 41.16 11.05 5.12
CA GLU A 728 39.91 10.79 5.82
C GLU A 728 39.77 9.30 6.18
N THR A 729 39.55 9.02 7.46
CA THR A 729 39.42 7.65 8.00
C THR A 729 38.03 7.37 8.58
N ALA A 730 37.18 8.37 8.74
CA ALA A 730 35.85 8.18 9.29
C ALA A 730 34.98 7.38 8.33
N ALA A 731 34.45 6.23 8.76
CA ALA A 731 33.58 5.39 7.93
C ALA A 731 32.32 6.12 7.42
N THR A 732 31.90 7.18 8.13
CA THR A 732 30.79 8.04 7.72
C THR A 732 31.05 9.47 8.16
N ILE A 733 30.77 10.43 7.28
CA ILE A 733 30.73 11.86 7.61
C ILE A 733 29.28 12.36 7.46
N THR A 734 28.95 13.45 8.12
CA THR A 734 27.64 14.11 8.02
C THR A 734 27.81 15.51 7.44
N ILE A 735 27.12 15.76 6.33
CA ILE A 735 26.98 17.08 5.72
C ILE A 735 25.68 17.73 6.18
N THR A 736 25.69 19.02 6.48
CA THR A 736 24.51 19.78 6.91
C THR A 736 24.41 21.07 6.12
N GLY A 737 23.26 21.30 5.49
CA GLY A 737 22.87 22.61 4.97
C GLY A 737 21.96 23.30 5.99
N ILE A 738 22.26 24.55 6.36
CA ILE A 738 21.49 25.36 7.32
C ILE A 738 21.03 26.65 6.62
N SER A 739 19.73 26.96 6.67
CA SER A 739 19.22 28.22 6.10
C SER A 739 19.81 29.45 6.83
N ASN A 740 20.16 30.47 6.07
CA ASN A 740 20.60 31.76 6.62
C ASN A 740 19.43 32.63 7.12
N PHE A 741 18.21 32.41 6.63
CA PHE A 741 17.01 33.15 7.05
C PHE A 741 16.43 32.60 8.36
N ASP A 742 16.33 31.27 8.48
CA ASP A 742 15.83 30.59 9.68
C ASP A 742 16.72 29.39 9.99
N SER A 743 17.64 29.54 10.95
CA SER A 743 18.59 28.50 11.33
C SER A 743 17.95 27.26 11.95
N SER A 744 16.65 27.30 12.28
CA SER A 744 15.90 26.10 12.65
C SER A 744 15.56 25.21 11.45
N LYS A 745 15.68 25.73 10.23
CA LYS A 745 15.52 24.99 8.97
C LYS A 745 16.90 24.54 8.48
N PHE A 746 17.16 23.25 8.67
CA PHE A 746 18.38 22.60 8.20
C PHE A 746 18.06 21.15 7.83
N GLU A 747 18.91 20.55 6.99
CA GLU A 747 18.89 19.11 6.77
C GLU A 747 20.32 18.59 6.79
N SER A 748 20.48 17.40 7.36
CA SER A 748 21.74 16.67 7.39
C SER A 748 21.65 15.40 6.56
N LYS A 749 22.71 15.07 5.83
CA LYS A 749 22.86 13.81 5.10
C LYS A 749 24.13 13.11 5.54
N THR A 750 24.07 11.79 5.65
CA THR A 750 25.24 10.96 5.91
C THR A 750 25.86 10.52 4.59
N VAL A 751 27.18 10.68 4.49
CA VAL A 751 28.00 10.20 3.38
C VAL A 751 28.88 9.09 3.92
N THR A 752 28.81 7.92 3.32
CA THR A 752 29.67 6.79 3.69
C THR A 752 31.02 6.95 3.02
N ILE A 753 32.09 6.84 3.78
CA ILE A 753 33.44 6.80 3.26
C ILE A 753 33.86 5.35 3.21
N ASP A 754 33.99 4.83 2.00
CA ASP A 754 34.43 3.45 1.79
C ASP A 754 35.90 3.32 2.21
N ALA A 755 36.21 2.24 2.93
CA ALA A 755 37.59 1.92 3.25
C ALA A 755 38.40 1.65 1.97
N PRO A 756 39.68 2.08 1.90
CA PRO A 756 40.55 1.73 0.79
C PRO A 756 40.64 0.20 0.65
N LEU A 757 40.42 -0.32 -0.58
CA LEU A 757 40.44 -1.76 -0.82
C LEU A 757 41.85 -2.34 -0.62
N GLU A 758 41.94 -3.44 0.13
CA GLU A 758 43.19 -4.20 0.24
C GLU A 758 43.57 -4.84 -1.10
N LEU A 759 44.87 -4.90 -1.38
CA LEU A 759 45.44 -5.52 -2.57
C LEU A 759 45.14 -7.02 -2.52
N ASN A 760 44.48 -7.54 -3.54
CA ASN A 760 44.15 -8.95 -3.66
C ASN A 760 44.73 -9.55 -4.95
N GLY A 761 44.57 -10.86 -5.12
CA GLY A 761 45.02 -11.62 -6.27
C GLY A 761 45.83 -12.84 -5.87
N THR A 762 46.27 -13.59 -6.87
CA THR A 762 47.10 -14.78 -6.70
C THR A 762 48.53 -14.48 -7.14
N VAL A 763 49.46 -14.56 -6.19
CA VAL A 763 50.90 -14.42 -6.45
C VAL A 763 51.49 -15.80 -6.74
N THR A 764 52.17 -15.95 -7.88
CA THR A 764 52.84 -17.20 -8.27
C THR A 764 54.30 -16.94 -8.60
N ILE A 765 55.20 -17.76 -8.08
CA ILE A 765 56.62 -17.74 -8.46
C ILE A 765 56.86 -18.81 -9.51
N LEU A 766 57.37 -18.40 -10.68
CA LEU A 766 57.71 -19.27 -11.81
C LEU A 766 59.23 -19.30 -12.02
N GLY A 767 59.74 -20.41 -12.55
CA GLY A 767 61.15 -20.60 -12.85
C GLY A 767 61.78 -21.76 -12.08
N THR A 768 62.96 -22.18 -12.53
CA THR A 768 63.73 -23.27 -11.89
C THR A 768 64.37 -22.74 -10.62
N GLN A 769 64.19 -23.44 -9.49
CA GLN A 769 64.61 -22.98 -8.16
C GLN A 769 66.00 -23.49 -7.80
N ASN A 770 67.02 -23.18 -8.63
CA ASN A 770 68.41 -23.55 -8.39
C ASN A 770 69.31 -22.32 -8.41
N TYR A 771 70.47 -22.41 -7.75
CA TYR A 771 71.50 -21.37 -7.84
C TYR A 771 71.83 -20.99 -9.30
N GLY A 772 71.93 -19.69 -9.57
CA GLY A 772 72.23 -19.14 -10.90
C GLY A 772 71.01 -18.92 -11.79
N GLU A 773 69.86 -19.53 -11.48
CA GLU A 773 68.63 -19.40 -12.27
C GLU A 773 67.84 -18.13 -11.94
N LYS A 774 66.93 -17.76 -12.86
CA LYS A 774 66.01 -16.63 -12.67
C LYS A 774 64.62 -17.14 -12.34
N ILE A 775 64.05 -16.60 -11.27
CA ILE A 775 62.65 -16.79 -10.90
C ILE A 775 61.87 -15.48 -11.12
N ASN A 776 60.64 -15.59 -11.58
CA ASN A 776 59.76 -14.47 -11.89
C ASN A 776 58.49 -14.57 -11.06
N VAL A 777 58.09 -13.47 -10.43
CA VAL A 777 56.81 -13.38 -9.73
C VAL A 777 55.72 -12.86 -10.66
N ILE A 778 54.58 -13.52 -10.68
CA ILE A 778 53.40 -13.10 -11.45
C ILE A 778 52.24 -12.88 -10.50
N LEU A 779 51.66 -11.68 -10.57
CA LEU A 779 50.38 -11.37 -9.95
C LEU A 779 49.26 -11.57 -10.98
N SER A 780 48.30 -12.43 -10.64
CA SER A 780 47.12 -12.72 -11.45
C SER A 780 45.83 -12.49 -10.66
N ASP A 781 44.71 -12.27 -11.36
CA ASP A 781 43.38 -12.06 -10.75
C ASP A 781 43.33 -10.97 -9.68
N SER A 782 44.11 -9.90 -9.87
CA SER A 782 44.26 -8.81 -8.89
C SER A 782 43.33 -7.64 -9.16
N ASN A 783 42.88 -6.99 -8.06
CA ASN A 783 42.20 -5.70 -8.06
C ASN A 783 43.14 -4.49 -8.20
N ASN A 784 44.44 -4.69 -8.42
CA ASN A 784 45.39 -3.60 -8.49
C ASN A 784 45.06 -2.61 -9.61
N THR A 785 45.03 -1.32 -9.27
CA THR A 785 44.89 -0.21 -10.23
C THR A 785 46.09 0.75 -10.20
N GLY A 786 47.04 0.50 -9.30
CA GLY A 786 48.24 1.30 -9.10
C GLY A 786 49.51 0.71 -9.71
N SER A 787 50.65 1.31 -9.37
CA SER A 787 51.98 0.77 -9.60
C SER A 787 52.34 -0.21 -8.48
N LEU A 788 52.91 -1.36 -8.85
CA LEU A 788 53.34 -2.40 -7.91
C LEU A 788 54.80 -2.23 -7.52
N THR A 789 55.10 -2.55 -6.27
CA THR A 789 56.46 -2.65 -5.72
C THR A 789 56.68 -4.07 -5.21
N TYR A 790 57.86 -4.62 -5.47
CA TYR A 790 58.24 -6.00 -5.14
C TYR A 790 59.40 -5.96 -4.14
N GLU A 791 59.39 -6.84 -3.14
CA GLU A 791 60.51 -7.00 -2.20
C GLU A 791 60.78 -8.49 -1.96
N TRP A 792 61.99 -8.94 -2.32
CA TRP A 792 62.44 -10.32 -2.11
C TRP A 792 63.20 -10.45 -0.79
N SER A 793 62.91 -11.50 -0.02
CA SER A 793 63.60 -11.83 1.24
C SER A 793 63.75 -13.35 1.43
N ARG A 794 64.55 -13.78 2.41
CA ARG A 794 64.67 -15.20 2.80
C ARG A 794 63.76 -15.48 3.98
N GLU A 795 63.18 -16.67 4.09
CA GLU A 795 62.21 -17.01 5.15
C GLU A 795 62.76 -16.83 6.59
N GLU A 796 64.08 -16.88 6.80
CA GLU A 796 64.74 -16.68 8.10
C GLU A 796 65.24 -15.24 8.36
N ASP A 797 65.10 -14.31 7.40
CA ASP A 797 65.65 -12.95 7.48
C ASP A 797 64.77 -11.90 6.76
N SER A 798 64.54 -10.74 7.38
CA SER A 798 63.76 -9.64 6.79
C SER A 798 64.59 -8.70 5.90
N GLU A 799 65.84 -9.07 5.56
CA GLU A 799 66.66 -8.31 4.62
C GLU A 799 66.08 -8.34 3.20
N VAL A 800 65.92 -7.16 2.60
CA VAL A 800 65.47 -7.00 1.21
C VAL A 800 66.64 -7.30 0.26
N LEU A 801 66.48 -8.34 -0.56
CA LEU A 801 67.48 -8.87 -1.48
C LEU A 801 67.38 -8.27 -2.89
N GLY A 802 66.19 -7.82 -3.27
CA GLY A 802 65.91 -7.27 -4.60
C GLY A 802 64.50 -6.72 -4.69
N SER A 803 64.29 -5.79 -5.63
CA SER A 803 63.04 -5.04 -5.76
C SER A 803 62.35 -5.17 -7.13
N ASP A 804 62.83 -6.09 -7.96
CA ASP A 804 62.31 -6.34 -9.31
C ASP A 804 61.39 -7.56 -9.33
N GLU A 805 60.53 -7.65 -10.36
CA GLU A 805 59.66 -8.81 -10.62
C GLU A 805 60.46 -10.12 -10.80
N ILE A 806 61.67 -9.99 -11.34
CA ILE A 806 62.57 -11.11 -11.62
C ILE A 806 63.73 -11.06 -10.62
N TYR A 807 63.93 -12.17 -9.92
CA TYR A 807 65.05 -12.38 -9.01
C TYR A 807 66.02 -13.42 -9.59
N THR A 808 67.32 -13.13 -9.55
CA THR A 808 68.37 -14.10 -9.92
C THR A 808 68.91 -14.73 -8.65
N ILE A 809 68.76 -16.05 -8.52
CA ILE A 809 69.10 -16.80 -7.32
C ILE A 809 70.61 -16.76 -7.08
N GLN A 810 71.00 -16.33 -5.88
CA GLN A 810 72.38 -16.18 -5.42
C GLN A 810 72.85 -17.42 -4.64
N GLU A 811 74.16 -17.55 -4.47
CA GLU A 811 74.77 -18.70 -3.78
C GLU A 811 74.29 -18.83 -2.33
N ASP A 812 74.11 -17.68 -1.67
CA ASP A 812 73.62 -17.59 -0.29
C ASP A 812 72.15 -18.03 -0.11
N ASP A 813 71.42 -18.24 -1.21
CA ASP A 813 70.01 -18.67 -1.18
C ASP A 813 69.86 -20.19 -1.13
N ILE A 814 70.91 -20.94 -1.46
CA ILE A 814 70.90 -22.41 -1.48
C ILE A 814 70.45 -22.96 -0.12
N GLY A 815 69.48 -23.87 -0.15
CA GLY A 815 68.90 -24.49 1.03
C GLY A 815 67.87 -23.63 1.78
N LYS A 816 67.57 -22.41 1.29
CA LYS A 816 66.57 -21.50 1.87
C LYS A 816 65.35 -21.37 0.96
N THR A 817 64.28 -20.78 1.50
CA THR A 817 63.10 -20.36 0.75
C THR A 817 63.18 -18.85 0.47
N LEU A 818 62.84 -18.42 -0.74
CA LEU A 818 62.72 -17.01 -1.11
C LEU A 818 61.25 -16.59 -1.10
N THR A 819 60.95 -15.47 -0.46
CA THR A 819 59.60 -14.89 -0.39
C THR A 819 59.60 -13.54 -1.11
N CYS A 820 58.64 -13.31 -1.99
CA CYS A 820 58.40 -12.02 -2.60
C CYS A 820 57.13 -11.40 -2.01
N GLU A 821 57.24 -10.21 -1.45
CA GLU A 821 56.12 -9.37 -1.00
C GLU A 821 55.81 -8.32 -2.06
N ILE A 822 54.52 -8.16 -2.39
CA ILE A 822 54.02 -7.22 -3.39
C ILE A 822 53.10 -6.21 -2.69
N THR A 823 53.34 -4.94 -2.96
CA THR A 823 52.54 -3.80 -2.48
C THR A 823 52.08 -2.93 -3.65
N SER A 824 50.99 -2.18 -3.46
CA SER A 824 50.47 -1.21 -4.42
C SER A 824 50.55 0.20 -3.83
N ASN A 825 50.70 1.22 -4.69
CA ASN A 825 50.58 2.61 -4.25
C ASN A 825 49.13 3.14 -4.21
N VAL A 826 48.14 2.32 -4.57
CA VAL A 826 46.70 2.67 -4.55
C VAL A 826 45.93 1.78 -3.57
N GLN A 827 46.11 0.46 -3.66
CA GLN A 827 45.48 -0.49 -2.74
C GLN A 827 46.30 -0.61 -1.45
N THR A 828 45.63 -0.89 -0.32
CA THR A 828 46.28 -1.09 0.98
C THR A 828 46.73 -2.54 1.17
N GLY A 829 47.54 -2.82 2.21
CA GLY A 829 48.00 -4.18 2.49
C GLY A 829 49.10 -4.70 1.55
N ASN A 830 49.46 -5.98 1.72
CA ASN A 830 50.46 -6.67 0.92
C ASN A 830 50.00 -8.10 0.63
N ILE A 831 50.54 -8.68 -0.44
CA ILE A 831 50.36 -10.10 -0.79
C ILE A 831 51.73 -10.70 -1.07
N SER A 832 51.92 -11.97 -0.75
CA SER A 832 53.22 -12.62 -0.91
C SER A 832 53.11 -14.05 -1.41
N ALA A 833 54.19 -14.53 -2.01
CA ALA A 833 54.40 -15.93 -2.32
C ALA A 833 55.83 -16.34 -1.94
N SER A 834 55.97 -17.60 -1.58
CA SER A 834 57.27 -18.21 -1.27
C SER A 834 57.61 -19.27 -2.33
N SER A 835 58.89 -19.37 -2.68
CA SER A 835 59.41 -20.44 -3.50
C SER A 835 59.36 -21.79 -2.75
N GLY A 836 59.82 -22.87 -3.38
CA GLY A 836 60.31 -24.02 -2.65
C GLY A 836 61.74 -23.77 -2.15
N ILE A 837 62.36 -24.81 -1.58
CA ILE A 837 63.76 -24.77 -1.15
C ILE A 837 64.65 -24.64 -2.39
N ILE A 838 65.53 -23.63 -2.40
CA ILE A 838 66.48 -23.42 -3.49
C ILE A 838 67.53 -24.55 -3.50
N GLY A 839 67.67 -25.20 -4.64
CA GLY A 839 68.66 -26.24 -4.89
C GLY A 839 70.03 -25.71 -5.31
N GLU A 840 71.04 -26.56 -5.22
CA GLU A 840 72.34 -26.34 -5.85
C GLU A 840 72.20 -26.29 -7.38
N GLU A 841 73.14 -25.65 -8.06
CA GLU A 841 73.20 -25.59 -9.53
C GLU A 841 73.04 -26.99 -10.15
N LEU A 842 72.15 -27.11 -11.14
CA LEU A 842 72.06 -28.31 -11.96
C LEU A 842 73.29 -28.36 -12.87
N VAL A 843 74.34 -29.03 -12.41
CA VAL A 843 75.49 -29.36 -13.26
C VAL A 843 75.06 -30.46 -14.22
N ASN A 844 74.87 -30.11 -15.49
CA ASN A 844 74.63 -31.05 -16.58
C ASN A 844 75.83 -32.01 -16.71
N MET A 845 75.64 -33.30 -16.42
CA MET A 845 76.68 -34.34 -16.53
C MET A 845 76.75 -34.84 -17.97
N TYR A 846 77.90 -34.72 -18.63
CA TYR A 846 78.08 -35.26 -19.98
C TYR A 846 77.80 -36.77 -19.98
N GLY A 847 77.02 -37.24 -20.94
CA GLY A 847 76.58 -38.64 -21.07
C GLY A 847 75.27 -38.99 -20.33
N ASP A 848 74.79 -38.17 -19.40
CA ASP A 848 73.46 -38.33 -18.76
C ASP A 848 72.43 -37.54 -19.58
N VAL A 849 71.77 -38.23 -20.51
CA VAL A 849 70.90 -37.60 -21.51
C VAL A 849 69.46 -37.58 -21.05
N ASN A 850 69.08 -38.45 -20.10
CA ASN A 850 67.73 -38.47 -19.56
C ASN A 850 67.56 -37.56 -18.32
N GLY A 851 68.67 -37.06 -17.75
CA GLY A 851 68.71 -36.12 -16.63
C GLY A 851 68.50 -36.75 -15.25
N ASP A 852 68.70 -38.07 -15.10
CA ASP A 852 68.49 -38.80 -13.85
C ASP A 852 69.75 -38.90 -12.96
N LYS A 853 70.85 -38.27 -13.40
CA LYS A 853 72.17 -38.22 -12.76
C LYS A 853 72.94 -39.54 -12.78
N ILE A 854 72.53 -40.50 -13.61
CA ILE A 854 73.17 -41.80 -13.75
C ILE A 854 73.43 -42.09 -15.22
N ILE A 855 74.70 -42.15 -15.63
CA ILE A 855 75.04 -42.55 -17.00
C ILE A 855 74.87 -44.06 -17.15
N ASP A 856 73.76 -44.49 -17.75
CA ASP A 856 73.44 -45.90 -17.94
C ASP A 856 72.88 -46.23 -19.35
N VAL A 857 72.39 -47.46 -19.51
CA VAL A 857 71.88 -47.94 -20.81
C VAL A 857 70.67 -47.13 -21.30
N VAL A 858 69.93 -46.47 -20.42
CA VAL A 858 68.77 -45.64 -20.75
C VAL A 858 69.21 -44.39 -21.51
N ASP A 859 70.31 -43.75 -21.11
CA ASP A 859 70.90 -42.62 -21.85
C ASP A 859 71.38 -43.05 -23.23
N LEU A 860 72.08 -44.19 -23.26
CA LEU A 860 72.58 -44.78 -24.49
C LEU A 860 71.44 -45.09 -25.48
N ILE A 861 70.30 -45.59 -25.00
CA ILE A 861 69.10 -45.82 -25.81
C ILE A 861 68.52 -44.49 -26.32
N SER A 862 68.54 -43.43 -25.52
CA SER A 862 68.05 -42.11 -25.92
C SER A 862 68.90 -41.54 -27.05
N VAL A 863 70.23 -41.65 -26.97
CA VAL A 863 71.16 -41.26 -28.04
C VAL A 863 70.93 -42.07 -29.31
N ALA A 864 70.74 -43.40 -29.20
CA ALA A 864 70.40 -44.23 -30.36
C ALA A 864 69.08 -43.81 -31.03
N LYS A 865 68.05 -43.47 -30.24
CA LYS A 865 66.76 -43.01 -30.77
C LYS A 865 66.88 -41.66 -31.46
N TYR A 866 67.72 -40.77 -30.94
CA TYR A 866 68.02 -39.47 -31.55
C TYR A 866 68.74 -39.63 -32.89
N ILE A 867 69.79 -40.46 -32.94
CA ILE A 867 70.49 -40.79 -34.19
C ILE A 867 69.55 -41.43 -35.22
N ALA A 868 68.61 -42.25 -34.77
CA ALA A 868 67.58 -42.84 -35.61
C ALA A 868 66.46 -41.86 -36.03
N GLY A 869 66.47 -40.61 -35.55
CA GLY A 869 65.47 -39.58 -35.84
C GLY A 869 64.09 -39.85 -35.22
N THR A 870 64.00 -40.77 -34.27
CA THR A 870 62.75 -41.17 -33.60
C THR A 870 62.51 -40.42 -32.28
N TYR A 871 63.50 -39.64 -31.84
CA TYR A 871 63.45 -38.84 -30.64
C TYR A 871 64.23 -37.55 -30.86
N THR A 872 63.72 -36.43 -30.38
CA THR A 872 64.35 -35.10 -30.52
C THR A 872 64.76 -34.61 -29.14
N PHE A 873 66.02 -34.22 -28.99
CA PHE A 873 66.57 -33.70 -27.74
C PHE A 873 66.26 -32.21 -27.53
N SER A 874 66.16 -31.81 -26.27
CA SER A 874 66.23 -30.40 -25.86
C SER A 874 67.65 -29.83 -26.02
N ASP A 875 67.80 -28.52 -25.95
CA ASP A 875 69.11 -27.87 -26.07
C ASP A 875 70.11 -28.36 -24.99
N ASP A 876 69.63 -28.60 -23.77
CA ASP A 876 70.45 -29.17 -22.68
C ASP A 876 70.83 -30.62 -22.96
N GLN A 877 69.91 -31.42 -23.48
CA GLN A 877 70.16 -32.82 -23.86
C GLN A 877 71.13 -32.93 -25.03
N VAL A 878 71.11 -31.96 -25.95
CA VAL A 878 72.07 -31.87 -27.05
C VAL A 878 73.47 -31.62 -26.51
N LEU A 879 73.61 -30.75 -25.52
CA LEU A 879 74.88 -30.42 -24.89
C LEU A 879 75.50 -31.63 -24.19
N VAL A 880 74.74 -32.36 -23.36
CA VAL A 880 75.26 -33.51 -22.62
C VAL A 880 75.43 -34.77 -23.47
N ALA A 881 74.73 -34.88 -24.60
CA ALA A 881 74.85 -36.03 -25.50
C ALA A 881 76.08 -35.94 -26.43
N ASP A 882 76.58 -34.74 -26.74
CA ASP A 882 77.84 -34.54 -27.47
C ASP A 882 79.04 -34.70 -26.53
N VAL A 883 79.33 -35.95 -26.19
CA VAL A 883 80.39 -36.29 -25.24
C VAL A 883 81.80 -36.16 -25.82
N ASN A 884 81.93 -35.94 -27.13
CA ASN A 884 83.21 -35.76 -27.80
C ASN A 884 83.53 -34.28 -28.12
N GLY A 885 82.53 -33.39 -28.06
CA GLY A 885 82.64 -31.95 -28.24
C GLY A 885 82.76 -31.50 -29.71
N ASP A 886 82.33 -32.31 -30.69
CA ASP A 886 82.44 -32.01 -32.12
C ASP A 886 81.22 -31.30 -32.71
N ALA A 887 80.27 -30.92 -31.86
CA ALA A 887 78.99 -30.29 -32.16
C ALA A 887 78.03 -31.17 -32.97
N LYS A 888 78.20 -32.49 -32.96
CA LYS A 888 77.28 -33.46 -33.54
C LYS A 888 76.98 -34.54 -32.52
N ILE A 889 75.77 -35.11 -32.61
CA ILE A 889 75.39 -36.27 -31.82
C ILE A 889 75.25 -37.43 -32.79
N ASP A 890 76.27 -38.27 -32.82
CA ASP A 890 76.33 -39.38 -33.75
C ASP A 890 76.82 -40.69 -33.11
N ILE A 891 77.15 -41.68 -33.94
CA ILE A 891 77.56 -42.99 -33.47
C ILE A 891 78.83 -42.94 -32.60
N VAL A 892 79.65 -41.90 -32.74
CA VAL A 892 80.86 -41.71 -31.95
C VAL A 892 80.48 -41.46 -30.49
N ASP A 893 79.51 -40.59 -30.22
CA ASP A 893 79.02 -40.29 -28.87
C ASP A 893 78.35 -41.51 -28.23
N TYR A 894 77.53 -42.22 -29.01
CA TYR A 894 76.95 -43.50 -28.59
C TYR A 894 78.04 -44.50 -28.15
N VAL A 895 79.13 -44.63 -28.92
CA VAL A 895 80.22 -45.54 -28.57
C VAL A 895 80.98 -45.08 -27.33
N LEU A 896 81.17 -43.78 -27.14
CA LEU A 896 81.84 -43.23 -25.96
C LEU A 896 81.02 -43.45 -24.69
N ILE A 897 79.71 -43.16 -24.73
CA ILE A 897 78.77 -43.43 -23.62
C ILE A 897 78.74 -44.93 -23.32
N SER A 898 78.67 -45.78 -24.34
CA SER A 898 78.74 -47.24 -24.16
C SER A 898 80.03 -47.70 -23.47
N LYS A 899 81.19 -47.14 -23.87
CA LYS A 899 82.49 -47.46 -23.28
C LYS A 899 82.61 -47.00 -21.83
N TYR A 900 82.00 -45.86 -21.50
CA TYR A 900 81.92 -45.32 -20.15
C TYR A 900 81.08 -46.24 -19.25
N ILE A 901 79.89 -46.64 -19.70
CA ILE A 901 79.00 -47.58 -18.97
C ILE A 901 79.70 -48.91 -18.67
N VAL A 902 80.48 -49.45 -19.60
CA VAL A 902 81.23 -50.72 -19.39
C VAL A 902 82.57 -50.52 -18.67
N GLY A 903 82.90 -49.30 -18.25
CA GLY A 903 84.09 -48.97 -17.45
C GLY A 903 85.42 -49.03 -18.21
N THR A 904 85.39 -49.01 -19.55
CA THR A 904 86.60 -48.99 -20.40
C THR A 904 87.05 -47.58 -20.77
N LEU A 905 86.23 -46.58 -20.47
CA LEU A 905 86.52 -45.15 -20.62
C LEU A 905 86.34 -44.49 -19.23
N PRO A 906 87.39 -43.85 -18.65
CA PRO A 906 87.30 -43.28 -17.31
C PRO A 906 86.64 -41.89 -17.24
N GLN A 907 86.66 -41.12 -18.34
CA GLN A 907 86.03 -39.80 -18.47
C GLN A 907 85.73 -39.51 -19.95
N PHE A 908 84.77 -38.64 -20.24
CA PHE A 908 84.47 -38.28 -21.62
C PHE A 908 85.51 -37.34 -22.23
N PRO A 909 85.74 -37.34 -23.55
CA PRO A 909 86.69 -36.42 -24.19
C PRO A 909 86.37 -34.92 -24.03
N VAL A 910 85.10 -34.56 -23.84
CA VAL A 910 84.65 -33.18 -23.59
C VAL A 910 84.91 -32.71 -22.16
N GLU A 911 85.20 -33.64 -21.24
CA GLU A 911 85.58 -33.42 -19.82
C GLU A 911 87.11 -33.43 -19.64
#